data_AF-A0A1Y0ENL8-F1
#
_entry.id   AF-A0A1Y0ENL8-F1
#
_cell.length_a   1.000
_cell.length_b   1.000
_cell.length_c   1.000
_cell.angle_alpha   90.00
_cell.angle_beta   90.00
_cell.angle_gamma   90.00
#
_symmetry.space_group_name_H-M   'P 1'
#
loop_
_entity.id
_entity.type
_entity.pdbx_description
1 polymer ?
#
loop_
_entity_poly.entity_id
_entity_poly.type
_entity_poly.pdbx_seq_one_letter_code
_entity_poly.pdbx_strand_id
1 'polypeptide(L)'
;MTAASAQAAVCRVSPTGTAGNDGALWTTPKNLASALATASCTEVWLAPGTYTGGLVINRNLVLRGGFAGTEAAASDRVTPIDPGLAVLDGGGAQRVLTLDGTTAGGSITADTVIEGLTIQNGSNLTGFGWGGGAYCNASLFNVNRSCSPRIQRVRFLNNTARYGGALMLDAGTNARGTASPQLTDVVFDGNTATAVGGAVYSYANVDGQAHPVITGATFSNNRAPNGGAIYNSSGSAGAPQASPVITNATFVNNATTGTGVNGGGAIYNQGNAGTNAMRLTNVTFTGNAALGLNHMGGAIYNQGSNARPIVTNAIFWDNQASNAATQDILGGAAQISHSIVQSGCPASATCASVLTGDPLLGPLADNGGLGQTRMPGLAGAAIDVGDAGLCPAVDQRGALRPQGAGCDLGAVELPQAPRQVLSVAVTGEGTVSDAASAIACTASGGTCNASYTSAVGVSLSAVAAAGHHFSGWGGDCSGTGPCSLTMDVNRSVTALFEVNRYTVTPAAGAGGSLSCQAASVDHGASLSCTAVPAPGHTTALISGCGGTPSGAGENAYTTGPITEACTVTAQFLANSYPVVASVSPAEGGTLLCPASVSHGDSASCTATANTGYRLVGFTGCDAVNEHTCTLSPVTGPRSVVATYAVVAPTPVPVPALGPWALAMLTVLAGAVGLRRARRKG
;
A
#
# COMPACT_ATOMS: atom_id res chain seq x y z
N MET A 1 81.05 3.51 14.64
CA MET A 1 79.69 3.27 15.16
C MET A 1 78.72 3.87 14.16
N THR A 2 78.19 3.06 13.25
CA THR A 2 77.11 3.48 12.34
C THR A 2 75.81 3.47 13.14
N ALA A 3 75.10 4.58 13.16
CA ALA A 3 73.77 4.66 13.76
C ALA A 3 72.88 3.59 13.12
N ALA A 4 72.43 2.61 13.90
CA ALA A 4 71.37 1.72 13.47
C ALA A 4 70.14 2.60 13.22
N SER A 5 69.69 2.71 11.96
CA SER A 5 68.43 3.37 11.67
C SER A 5 67.31 2.62 12.42
N ALA A 6 66.46 3.36 13.14
CA ALA A 6 65.37 2.75 13.86
C ALA A 6 64.38 2.14 12.85
N GLN A 7 64.12 0.85 12.99
CA GLN A 7 63.25 0.09 12.10
C GLN A 7 61.80 0.64 12.13
N ALA A 8 61.18 0.84 10.97
CA ALA A 8 59.86 1.46 10.87
C ALA A 8 58.71 0.56 11.34
N ALA A 9 57.63 1.19 11.83
CA ALA A 9 56.36 0.51 12.14
C ALA A 9 55.59 0.10 10.88
N VAL A 10 55.64 0.95 9.86
CA VAL A 10 55.13 0.68 8.51
C VAL A 10 56.31 0.31 7.62
N CYS A 11 56.32 -0.92 7.14
CA CYS A 11 57.36 -1.47 6.28
C CYS A 11 56.88 -1.53 4.83
N ARG A 12 57.50 -0.71 3.99
CA ARG A 12 57.30 -0.67 2.54
C ARG A 12 58.10 -1.78 1.89
N VAL A 13 57.41 -2.57 1.09
CA VAL A 13 57.91 -3.82 0.52
C VAL A 13 57.73 -3.81 -0.99
N SER A 14 58.71 -4.35 -1.71
CA SER A 14 58.64 -4.56 -3.15
C SER A 14 59.22 -5.93 -3.53
N PRO A 15 58.90 -6.47 -4.73
CA PRO A 15 59.48 -7.72 -5.20
C PRO A 15 61.01 -7.68 -5.33
N THR A 16 61.57 -6.49 -5.54
CA THR A 16 63.01 -6.24 -5.65
C THR A 16 63.65 -5.78 -4.35
N GLY A 17 62.88 -5.70 -3.26
CA GLY A 17 63.38 -5.29 -1.95
C GLY A 17 64.41 -6.27 -1.39
N THR A 18 65.25 -5.80 -0.47
CA THR A 18 66.32 -6.61 0.13
C THR A 18 66.09 -6.81 1.63
N ALA A 19 66.70 -7.84 2.23
CA ALA A 19 66.52 -8.15 3.65
C ALA A 19 67.13 -7.09 4.59
N GLY A 20 68.22 -6.46 4.15
CA GLY A 20 68.96 -5.47 4.92
C GLY A 20 68.29 -4.10 5.01
N ASN A 21 67.31 -3.81 4.15
CA ASN A 21 66.60 -2.53 4.19
C ASN A 21 65.67 -2.43 5.42
N ASP A 22 65.52 -1.22 5.96
CA ASP A 22 64.63 -0.96 7.09
C ASP A 22 63.15 -0.87 6.69
N GLY A 23 62.86 -0.74 5.39
CA GLY A 23 61.51 -0.63 4.86
C GLY A 23 60.81 0.71 5.19
N ALA A 24 61.53 1.71 5.68
CA ALA A 24 60.93 2.99 6.04
C ALA A 24 60.43 3.77 4.81
N LEU A 25 61.08 3.60 3.65
CA LEU A 25 60.80 4.35 2.41
C LEU A 25 60.60 3.41 1.21
N TRP A 26 59.83 3.86 0.22
CA TRP A 26 59.60 3.11 -1.02
C TRP A 26 60.85 3.00 -1.90
N THR A 27 61.79 3.94 -1.75
CA THR A 27 63.09 3.95 -2.44
C THR A 27 64.08 2.94 -1.86
N THR A 28 63.86 2.47 -0.64
CA THR A 28 64.66 1.43 0.03
C THR A 28 63.75 0.35 0.61
N PRO A 29 63.01 -0.36 -0.25
CA PRO A 29 61.98 -1.28 0.20
C PRO A 29 62.59 -2.55 0.78
N LYS A 30 61.96 -3.11 1.81
CA LYS A 30 62.34 -4.41 2.38
C LYS A 30 61.75 -5.54 1.55
N ASN A 31 62.35 -6.74 1.55
CA ASN A 31 61.66 -7.91 0.99
C ASN A 31 60.53 -8.38 1.92
N LEU A 32 59.52 -9.06 1.36
CA LEU A 32 58.32 -9.46 2.08
C LEU A 32 58.59 -10.44 3.24
N ALA A 33 59.31 -11.53 2.98
CA ALA A 33 59.57 -12.54 4.01
C ALA A 33 60.28 -11.94 5.25
N SER A 34 61.26 -11.08 5.02
CA SER A 34 61.96 -10.37 6.09
C SER A 34 61.07 -9.33 6.79
N ALA A 35 60.16 -8.65 6.08
CA ALA A 35 59.21 -7.73 6.69
C ALA A 35 58.23 -8.45 7.63
N LEU A 36 57.68 -9.60 7.21
CA LEU A 36 56.78 -10.40 8.04
C LEU A 36 57.47 -10.88 9.34
N ALA A 37 58.73 -11.30 9.22
CA ALA A 37 59.54 -11.77 10.35
C ALA A 37 60.03 -10.65 11.30
N THR A 38 60.03 -9.38 10.85
CA THR A 38 60.56 -8.26 11.64
C THR A 38 59.51 -7.74 12.61
N ALA A 39 59.69 -7.95 13.92
CA ALA A 39 58.69 -7.65 14.94
C ALA A 39 58.19 -6.19 14.95
N SER A 40 59.03 -5.22 14.63
CA SER A 40 58.62 -3.81 14.57
C SER A 40 57.78 -3.47 13.35
N CYS A 41 57.79 -4.26 12.27
CA CYS A 41 56.90 -4.08 11.12
C CYS A 41 55.47 -4.49 11.52
N THR A 42 54.72 -3.63 12.17
CA THR A 42 53.32 -3.89 12.53
C THR A 42 52.38 -3.77 11.34
N GLU A 43 52.79 -3.02 10.32
CA GLU A 43 52.10 -2.89 9.05
C GLU A 43 53.07 -3.07 7.87
N VAL A 44 52.65 -3.80 6.85
CA VAL A 44 53.44 -4.18 5.68
C VAL A 44 52.68 -3.77 4.42
N TRP A 45 53.24 -2.85 3.65
CA TRP A 45 52.65 -2.31 2.43
C TRP A 45 53.36 -2.85 1.20
N LEU A 46 52.61 -3.50 0.32
CA LEU A 46 53.12 -4.11 -0.90
C LEU A 46 53.02 -3.13 -2.07
N ALA A 47 54.18 -2.77 -2.64
CA ALA A 47 54.26 -2.13 -3.94
C ALA A 47 53.75 -3.09 -5.05
N PRO A 48 53.46 -2.58 -6.26
CA PRO A 48 53.04 -3.43 -7.35
C PRO A 48 54.04 -4.54 -7.69
N GLY A 49 53.53 -5.73 -7.97
CA GLY A 49 54.26 -6.85 -8.52
C GLY A 49 54.01 -8.18 -7.82
N THR A 50 54.82 -9.17 -8.21
CA THR A 50 54.67 -10.57 -7.79
C THR A 50 55.70 -10.94 -6.73
N TYR A 51 55.22 -11.48 -5.62
CA TYR A 51 56.00 -11.94 -4.48
C TYR A 51 55.93 -13.46 -4.41
N THR A 52 57.08 -14.11 -4.33
CA THR A 52 57.18 -15.58 -4.31
C THR A 52 57.79 -16.07 -3.00
N GLY A 53 57.67 -17.38 -2.77
CA GLY A 53 58.14 -18.04 -1.55
C GLY A 53 56.99 -18.38 -0.61
N GLY A 54 57.12 -19.47 0.15
CA GLY A 54 56.18 -19.80 1.22
C GLY A 54 56.30 -18.80 2.37
N LEU A 55 55.27 -17.96 2.54
CA LEU A 55 55.23 -16.89 3.53
C LEU A 55 54.61 -17.38 4.83
N VAL A 56 55.08 -16.85 5.96
CA VAL A 56 54.58 -17.19 7.29
C VAL A 56 54.22 -15.91 8.05
N ILE A 57 53.00 -15.86 8.57
CA ILE A 57 52.53 -14.89 9.55
C ILE A 57 52.22 -15.67 10.82
N ASN A 58 52.97 -15.38 11.88
CA ASN A 58 52.89 -16.06 13.17
C ASN A 58 52.71 -15.08 14.34
N ARG A 59 52.31 -13.85 14.03
CA ARG A 59 52.01 -12.75 14.95
C ARG A 59 50.98 -11.84 14.30
N ASN A 60 50.30 -11.01 15.10
CA ASN A 60 49.37 -10.03 14.55
C ASN A 60 50.10 -8.90 13.83
N LEU A 61 49.72 -8.67 12.57
CA LEU A 61 50.20 -7.58 11.72
C LEU A 61 49.18 -7.26 10.63
N VAL A 62 49.34 -6.11 9.99
CA VAL A 62 48.53 -5.69 8.84
C VAL A 62 49.33 -5.85 7.55
N LEU A 63 48.85 -6.65 6.60
CA LEU A 63 49.43 -6.84 5.27
C LEU A 63 48.48 -6.26 4.21
N ARG A 64 48.93 -5.24 3.49
CA ARG A 64 48.10 -4.52 2.51
C ARG A 64 48.75 -4.45 1.14
N GLY A 65 47.97 -4.77 0.11
CA GLY A 65 48.24 -4.37 -1.27
C GLY A 65 47.44 -3.13 -1.68
N GLY A 66 47.39 -2.87 -2.99
CA GLY A 66 46.67 -1.72 -3.56
C GLY A 66 47.47 -0.40 -3.58
N PHE A 67 48.78 -0.46 -3.35
CA PHE A 67 49.66 0.71 -3.46
C PHE A 67 50.29 0.80 -4.85
N ALA A 68 50.53 2.03 -5.32
CA ALA A 68 51.37 2.36 -6.46
C ALA A 68 52.87 2.39 -6.11
N GLY A 69 53.21 2.42 -4.81
CA GLY A 69 54.60 2.43 -4.32
C GLY A 69 55.16 3.85 -4.12
N THR A 70 54.30 4.82 -3.88
CA THR A 70 54.67 6.23 -3.66
C THR A 70 53.97 6.84 -2.43
N GLU A 71 53.06 6.11 -1.81
CA GLU A 71 52.13 6.59 -0.79
C GLU A 71 52.78 6.88 0.57
N ALA A 72 52.30 7.95 1.22
CA ALA A 72 52.70 8.33 2.56
C ALA A 72 51.76 7.73 3.63
N ALA A 73 50.46 7.63 3.33
CA ALA A 73 49.43 7.08 4.19
C ALA A 73 48.64 5.94 3.52
N ALA A 74 48.03 5.05 4.32
CA ALA A 74 47.18 3.95 3.81
C ALA A 74 45.92 4.43 3.10
N SER A 75 45.48 5.67 3.36
CA SER A 75 44.38 6.35 2.66
C SER A 75 44.73 6.73 1.22
N ASP A 76 46.02 6.81 0.90
CA ASP A 76 46.50 7.31 -0.40
C ASP A 76 46.58 6.18 -1.44
N ARG A 77 46.14 4.96 -1.08
CA ARG A 77 46.09 3.80 -1.96
C ARG A 77 45.29 4.09 -3.23
N VAL A 78 45.63 3.39 -4.30
CA VAL A 78 44.90 3.46 -5.56
C VAL A 78 43.43 3.07 -5.35
N THR A 79 42.50 3.94 -5.75
CA THR A 79 41.06 3.71 -5.66
C THR A 79 40.43 3.54 -7.04
N PRO A 80 39.60 2.50 -7.27
CA PRO A 80 39.27 1.42 -6.34
C PRO A 80 40.49 0.52 -6.04
N ILE A 81 40.56 -0.04 -4.83
CA ILE A 81 41.62 -0.97 -4.45
C ILE A 81 41.53 -2.19 -5.37
N ASP A 82 42.52 -2.34 -6.24
CA ASP A 82 42.70 -3.49 -7.12
C ASP A 82 43.66 -4.52 -6.49
N PRO A 83 43.18 -5.72 -6.12
CA PRO A 83 44.01 -6.79 -5.61
C PRO A 83 45.03 -7.34 -6.61
N GLY A 84 44.92 -7.00 -7.90
CA GLY A 84 45.87 -7.39 -8.93
C GLY A 84 47.21 -6.66 -8.86
N LEU A 85 47.29 -5.53 -8.15
CA LEU A 85 48.54 -4.78 -8.01
C LEU A 85 49.58 -5.56 -7.20
N ALA A 86 49.19 -6.27 -6.15
CA ALA A 86 50.09 -7.07 -5.32
C ALA A 86 49.69 -8.55 -5.38
N VAL A 87 50.58 -9.40 -5.92
CA VAL A 87 50.31 -10.82 -6.14
C VAL A 87 51.26 -11.67 -5.31
N LEU A 88 50.74 -12.50 -4.42
CA LEU A 88 51.47 -13.55 -3.72
C LEU A 88 51.32 -14.85 -4.52
N ASP A 89 52.41 -15.37 -5.07
CA ASP A 89 52.38 -16.48 -6.02
C ASP A 89 53.22 -17.69 -5.54
N GLY A 90 52.57 -18.85 -5.47
CA GLY A 90 53.18 -20.12 -5.06
C GLY A 90 53.86 -20.90 -6.18
N GLY A 91 53.78 -20.45 -7.43
CA GLY A 91 54.43 -21.04 -8.60
C GLY A 91 53.99 -22.47 -8.93
N GLY A 92 52.85 -22.93 -8.42
CA GLY A 92 52.34 -24.29 -8.56
C GLY A 92 53.08 -25.34 -7.73
N ALA A 93 54.04 -24.93 -6.88
CA ALA A 93 54.95 -25.86 -6.20
C ALA A 93 54.90 -25.78 -4.66
N GLN A 94 54.43 -24.66 -4.10
CA GLN A 94 54.41 -24.45 -2.65
C GLN A 94 53.16 -23.69 -2.20
N ARG A 95 52.82 -23.87 -0.93
CA ARG A 95 51.78 -23.07 -0.28
C ARG A 95 52.20 -21.61 -0.22
N VAL A 96 51.28 -20.68 -0.52
CA VAL A 96 51.61 -19.25 -0.54
C VAL A 96 51.74 -18.68 0.87
N LEU A 97 50.76 -18.95 1.74
CA LEU A 97 50.69 -18.32 3.05
C LEU A 97 50.37 -19.32 4.18
N THR A 98 51.11 -19.23 5.27
CA THR A 98 50.82 -19.92 6.52
C THR A 98 50.52 -18.91 7.61
N LEU A 99 49.33 -18.98 8.18
CA LEU A 99 48.87 -18.20 9.32
C LEU A 99 48.90 -19.10 10.55
N ASP A 100 49.97 -19.00 11.34
CA ASP A 100 50.24 -19.96 12.41
C ASP A 100 50.01 -19.36 13.80
N GLY A 101 48.81 -19.61 14.34
CA GLY A 101 48.41 -19.21 15.69
C GLY A 101 48.95 -20.13 16.79
N THR A 102 49.73 -21.15 16.45
CA THR A 102 50.23 -22.16 17.40
C THR A 102 51.63 -21.87 17.92
N THR A 103 52.33 -20.90 17.31
CA THR A 103 53.73 -20.59 17.64
C THR A 103 53.89 -19.76 18.94
N ALA A 104 55.14 -19.45 19.30
CA ALA A 104 55.46 -18.54 20.39
C ALA A 104 54.91 -17.11 20.18
N GLY A 105 54.64 -16.71 18.93
CA GLY A 105 54.06 -15.40 18.61
C GLY A 105 52.59 -15.24 19.00
N GLY A 106 51.97 -16.30 19.53
CA GLY A 106 50.60 -16.27 20.03
C GLY A 106 49.56 -16.63 18.98
N SER A 107 48.29 -16.38 19.30
CA SER A 107 47.17 -16.57 18.38
C SER A 107 47.17 -15.51 17.28
N ILE A 108 46.69 -15.90 16.10
CA ILE A 108 46.33 -14.98 15.02
C ILE A 108 44.87 -14.54 15.27
N THR A 109 44.66 -13.26 15.53
CA THR A 109 43.36 -12.67 15.86
C THR A 109 42.86 -11.79 14.72
N ALA A 110 41.71 -11.13 14.93
CA ALA A 110 41.17 -10.14 13.99
C ALA A 110 42.06 -8.88 13.83
N ASP A 111 43.10 -8.73 14.66
CA ASP A 111 44.13 -7.72 14.50
C ASP A 111 45.07 -8.03 13.33
N THR A 112 45.15 -9.31 12.93
CA THR A 112 45.77 -9.69 11.66
C THR A 112 44.85 -9.33 10.52
N VAL A 113 45.29 -8.43 9.64
CA VAL A 113 44.54 -7.97 8.48
C VAL A 113 45.31 -8.31 7.22
N ILE A 114 44.65 -8.95 6.26
CA ILE A 114 45.19 -9.21 4.92
C ILE A 114 44.23 -8.56 3.93
N GLU A 115 44.69 -7.56 3.19
CA GLU A 115 43.79 -6.75 2.36
C GLU A 115 44.36 -6.40 1.00
N GLY A 116 43.49 -6.41 -0.02
CA GLY A 116 43.77 -5.76 -1.31
C GLY A 116 44.89 -6.43 -2.10
N LEU A 117 44.96 -7.76 -2.06
CA LEU A 117 46.00 -8.54 -2.74
C LEU A 117 45.45 -9.84 -3.33
N THR A 118 46.21 -10.43 -4.25
CA THR A 118 45.90 -11.72 -4.86
C THR A 118 46.81 -12.81 -4.29
N ILE A 119 46.25 -13.97 -3.97
CA ILE A 119 46.94 -15.19 -3.56
C ILE A 119 46.67 -16.24 -4.63
N GLN A 120 47.70 -16.64 -5.38
CA GLN A 120 47.49 -17.49 -6.54
C GLN A 120 48.54 -18.59 -6.72
N ASN A 121 48.16 -19.57 -7.53
CA ASN A 121 49.03 -20.68 -7.96
C ASN A 121 49.72 -21.37 -6.78
N GLY A 122 49.11 -21.35 -5.60
CA GLY A 122 49.59 -22.08 -4.43
C GLY A 122 49.41 -23.57 -4.63
N SER A 123 50.36 -24.37 -4.14
CA SER A 123 50.28 -25.83 -4.22
C SER A 123 50.74 -26.50 -2.93
N ASN A 124 49.92 -27.41 -2.40
CA ASN A 124 50.33 -28.26 -1.29
C ASN A 124 49.75 -29.67 -1.43
N LEU A 125 50.43 -30.50 -2.21
CA LEU A 125 50.01 -31.87 -2.53
C LEU A 125 50.83 -32.95 -1.80
N THR A 126 51.91 -32.57 -1.11
CA THR A 126 52.75 -33.47 -0.33
C THR A 126 52.44 -33.37 1.17
N GLY A 127 52.80 -34.40 1.95
CA GLY A 127 52.49 -34.46 3.38
C GLY A 127 50.98 -34.48 3.67
N PHE A 128 50.54 -33.67 4.63
CA PHE A 128 49.10 -33.54 4.95
C PHE A 128 48.31 -32.80 3.87
N GLY A 129 48.95 -31.94 3.06
CA GLY A 129 48.33 -31.27 1.92
C GLY A 129 47.26 -30.22 2.25
N TRP A 130 47.44 -29.47 3.34
CA TRP A 130 46.54 -28.41 3.80
C TRP A 130 46.76 -27.10 3.07
N GLY A 131 45.73 -26.48 2.50
CA GLY A 131 45.75 -25.08 2.06
C GLY A 131 46.78 -24.77 0.97
N GLY A 132 46.37 -24.71 -0.30
CA GLY A 132 47.27 -24.36 -1.40
C GLY A 132 47.61 -22.88 -1.37
N GLY A 133 46.58 -22.04 -1.26
CA GLY A 133 46.74 -20.60 -1.09
C GLY A 133 47.18 -20.25 0.34
N ALA A 134 46.33 -20.53 1.31
CA ALA A 134 46.53 -20.18 2.71
C ALA A 134 46.15 -21.32 3.67
N TYR A 135 46.82 -21.35 4.81
CA TYR A 135 46.51 -22.26 5.92
C TYR A 135 46.42 -21.51 7.23
N CYS A 136 45.25 -21.57 7.86
CA CYS A 136 44.98 -20.98 9.16
C CYS A 136 45.07 -22.07 10.23
N ASN A 137 46.16 -22.07 10.98
CA ASN A 137 46.44 -23.09 12.00
C ASN A 137 46.08 -22.59 13.40
N ALA A 138 45.09 -23.23 14.01
CA ALA A 138 44.76 -23.10 15.43
C ALA A 138 44.88 -24.43 16.19
N SER A 139 45.37 -25.50 15.54
CA SER A 139 45.40 -26.85 16.08
C SER A 139 46.68 -27.09 16.88
N LEU A 140 46.66 -26.75 18.18
CA LEU A 140 47.71 -27.09 19.14
C LEU A 140 47.16 -27.97 20.27
N PHE A 141 47.82 -29.10 20.52
CA PHE A 141 47.39 -30.10 21.50
C PHE A 141 47.19 -29.48 22.89
N ASN A 142 45.98 -29.64 23.46
CA ASN A 142 45.60 -29.13 24.80
C ASN A 142 45.84 -27.63 25.05
N VAL A 143 45.92 -26.80 24.00
CA VAL A 143 46.07 -25.35 24.14
C VAL A 143 45.01 -24.64 23.31
N ASN A 144 44.32 -23.69 23.93
CA ASN A 144 43.37 -22.83 23.23
C ASN A 144 44.14 -21.81 22.38
N ARG A 145 44.24 -22.06 21.06
CA ARG A 145 44.82 -21.15 20.08
C ARG A 145 43.77 -20.68 19.10
N SER A 146 44.00 -19.54 18.48
CA SER A 146 43.11 -18.99 17.46
C SER A 146 43.86 -18.63 16.19
N CYS A 147 43.18 -18.82 15.07
CA CYS A 147 43.51 -18.28 13.77
C CYS A 147 42.24 -17.67 13.15
N SER A 148 42.03 -16.38 13.44
CA SER A 148 40.81 -15.67 13.06
C SER A 148 41.14 -14.28 12.46
N PRO A 149 41.93 -14.21 11.38
CA PRO A 149 42.28 -12.95 10.71
C PRO A 149 41.07 -12.29 10.04
N ARG A 150 41.20 -11.00 9.73
CA ARG A 150 40.36 -10.30 8.76
C ARG A 150 41.01 -10.37 7.38
N ILE A 151 40.30 -10.91 6.41
CA ILE A 151 40.73 -10.99 5.02
C ILE A 151 39.74 -10.21 4.17
N GLN A 152 40.20 -9.13 3.55
CA GLN A 152 39.31 -8.15 2.92
C GLN A 152 39.77 -7.81 1.51
N ARG A 153 38.88 -7.84 0.53
CA ARG A 153 39.23 -7.53 -0.86
C ARG A 153 40.41 -8.37 -1.38
N VAL A 154 40.33 -9.70 -1.20
CA VAL A 154 41.39 -10.64 -1.61
C VAL A 154 40.88 -11.58 -2.69
N ARG A 155 41.75 -11.94 -3.63
CA ARG A 155 41.47 -12.96 -4.64
C ARG A 155 42.30 -14.21 -4.36
N PHE A 156 41.68 -15.37 -4.24
CA PHE A 156 42.32 -16.68 -4.22
C PHE A 156 42.11 -17.36 -5.58
N LEU A 157 43.17 -17.42 -6.39
CA LEU A 157 43.09 -17.86 -7.79
C LEU A 157 43.92 -19.12 -8.03
N ASN A 158 43.33 -20.15 -8.64
CA ASN A 158 44.04 -21.33 -9.15
C ASN A 158 44.94 -22.04 -8.11
N ASN A 159 44.56 -21.99 -6.83
CA ASN A 159 45.31 -22.67 -5.78
C ASN A 159 44.90 -24.15 -5.72
N THR A 160 45.87 -25.01 -5.46
CA THR A 160 45.70 -26.47 -5.45
C THR A 160 46.18 -27.08 -4.14
N ALA A 161 45.40 -27.97 -3.53
CA ALA A 161 45.80 -28.69 -2.32
C ALA A 161 45.18 -30.08 -2.25
N ARG A 162 45.49 -30.83 -1.20
CA ARG A 162 44.67 -32.00 -0.85
C ARG A 162 43.38 -31.58 -0.13
N TYR A 163 43.49 -30.61 0.76
CA TYR A 163 42.43 -30.15 1.65
C TYR A 163 42.35 -28.62 1.61
N GLY A 164 41.23 -28.06 1.15
CA GLY A 164 41.08 -26.60 1.03
C GLY A 164 42.02 -26.03 -0.02
N GLY A 165 41.65 -26.11 -1.30
CA GLY A 165 42.54 -25.69 -2.40
C GLY A 165 43.05 -24.24 -2.22
N ALA A 166 42.13 -23.33 -1.89
CA ALA A 166 42.48 -21.95 -1.53
C ALA A 166 42.85 -21.80 -0.05
N LEU A 167 41.96 -22.19 0.86
CA LEU A 167 42.06 -21.88 2.29
C LEU A 167 41.68 -23.08 3.14
N MET A 168 42.60 -23.49 4.01
CA MET A 168 42.34 -24.48 5.05
C MET A 168 42.19 -23.78 6.42
N LEU A 169 41.09 -24.05 7.11
CA LEU A 169 40.82 -23.61 8.48
C LEU A 169 40.93 -24.82 9.41
N ASP A 170 41.99 -24.86 10.19
CA ASP A 170 42.30 -25.99 11.05
C ASP A 170 42.11 -25.64 12.52
N ALA A 171 40.96 -26.06 13.04
CA ALA A 171 40.60 -25.95 14.44
C ALA A 171 40.76 -27.27 15.20
N GLY A 172 41.43 -28.30 14.66
CA GLY A 172 41.90 -29.39 15.53
C GLY A 172 42.21 -30.76 14.93
N THR A 173 43.28 -31.37 15.43
CA THR A 173 43.25 -32.73 16.00
C THR A 173 43.64 -32.64 17.49
N ASN A 174 42.75 -33.06 18.41
CA ASN A 174 42.97 -33.01 19.88
C ASN A 174 43.14 -31.61 20.51
N ALA A 175 42.45 -30.58 19.97
CA ALA A 175 42.63 -29.19 20.38
C ALA A 175 41.29 -28.43 20.50
N ARG A 176 41.20 -27.53 21.48
CA ARG A 176 40.12 -26.53 21.65
C ARG A 176 40.40 -25.26 20.83
N GLY A 177 40.84 -25.45 19.58
CA GLY A 177 41.27 -24.36 18.70
C GLY A 177 40.09 -23.60 18.07
N THR A 178 40.33 -22.36 17.65
CA THR A 178 39.36 -21.56 16.91
C THR A 178 39.94 -21.08 15.58
N ALA A 179 39.41 -21.55 14.46
CA ALA A 179 39.78 -21.10 13.12
C ALA A 179 38.58 -20.41 12.43
N SER A 180 38.31 -19.15 12.79
CA SER A 180 37.08 -18.44 12.41
C SER A 180 37.38 -17.06 11.79
N PRO A 181 38.01 -17.01 10.60
CA PRO A 181 38.32 -15.74 9.94
C PRO A 181 37.07 -14.97 9.52
N GLN A 182 37.22 -13.65 9.40
CA GLN A 182 36.25 -12.77 8.76
C GLN A 182 36.70 -12.49 7.33
N LEU A 183 35.91 -12.93 6.36
CA LEU A 183 36.18 -12.79 4.92
C LEU A 183 35.19 -11.79 4.34
N THR A 184 35.67 -10.64 3.84
CA THR A 184 34.82 -9.60 3.25
C THR A 184 35.30 -9.29 1.83
N ASP A 185 34.39 -9.30 0.86
CA ASP A 185 34.69 -9.07 -0.55
C ASP A 185 35.84 -9.97 -1.04
N VAL A 186 35.67 -11.29 -0.94
CA VAL A 186 36.71 -12.26 -1.32
C VAL A 186 36.27 -13.06 -2.54
N VAL A 187 37.19 -13.26 -3.47
CA VAL A 187 36.97 -14.10 -4.66
C VAL A 187 37.75 -15.39 -4.52
N PHE A 188 37.08 -16.52 -4.70
CA PHE A 188 37.68 -17.85 -4.81
C PHE A 188 37.37 -18.39 -6.20
N ASP A 189 38.35 -18.31 -7.11
CA ASP A 189 38.16 -18.73 -8.50
C ASP A 189 39.17 -19.79 -8.92
N GLY A 190 38.68 -20.86 -9.55
CA GLY A 190 39.51 -21.90 -10.15
C GLY A 190 40.33 -22.74 -9.15
N ASN A 191 40.01 -22.70 -7.86
CA ASN A 191 40.78 -23.45 -6.85
C ASN A 191 40.36 -24.92 -6.86
N THR A 192 41.34 -25.81 -6.65
CA THR A 192 41.15 -27.25 -6.75
C THR A 192 41.66 -27.97 -5.50
N ALA A 193 40.89 -28.93 -5.00
CA ALA A 193 41.35 -29.85 -3.97
C ALA A 193 41.25 -31.31 -4.43
N THR A 194 42.25 -32.13 -4.11
CA THR A 194 42.24 -33.55 -4.49
C THR A 194 41.44 -34.43 -3.51
N ALA A 195 41.00 -33.90 -2.36
CA ALA A 195 40.12 -34.62 -1.43
C ALA A 195 38.82 -33.86 -1.12
N VAL A 196 38.89 -32.66 -0.54
CA VAL A 196 37.70 -31.92 -0.08
C VAL A 196 37.90 -30.40 -0.11
N GLY A 197 36.82 -29.67 -0.38
CA GLY A 197 36.78 -28.20 -0.31
C GLY A 197 37.67 -27.56 -1.36
N GLY A 198 37.21 -27.42 -2.60
CA GLY A 198 38.03 -26.89 -3.69
C GLY A 198 38.55 -25.49 -3.41
N ALA A 199 37.74 -24.65 -2.77
CA ALA A 199 38.15 -23.37 -2.22
C ALA A 199 38.49 -23.49 -0.73
N VAL A 200 37.48 -23.72 0.12
CA VAL A 200 37.61 -23.63 1.58
C VAL A 200 37.34 -24.98 2.23
N TYR A 201 38.18 -25.36 3.18
CA TYR A 201 37.88 -26.46 4.10
C TYR A 201 37.86 -25.97 5.55
N SER A 202 36.69 -26.07 6.18
CA SER A 202 36.49 -25.78 7.60
C SER A 202 36.55 -27.08 8.40
N TYR A 203 37.62 -27.27 9.15
CA TYR A 203 37.84 -28.47 9.94
C TYR A 203 37.84 -28.18 11.44
N ALA A 204 36.88 -28.76 12.15
CA ALA A 204 36.77 -28.69 13.60
C ALA A 204 36.71 -30.10 14.20
N ASN A 205 37.47 -30.36 15.26
CA ASN A 205 37.47 -31.63 15.98
C ASN A 205 37.83 -31.41 17.46
N VAL A 206 37.38 -32.29 18.36
CA VAL A 206 37.71 -32.25 19.80
C VAL A 206 37.43 -30.88 20.45
N ASP A 207 36.17 -30.45 20.44
CA ASP A 207 35.72 -29.12 20.91
C ASP A 207 36.25 -27.91 20.09
N GLY A 208 36.92 -28.16 18.96
CA GLY A 208 37.35 -27.13 18.03
C GLY A 208 36.19 -26.36 17.37
N GLN A 209 36.47 -25.13 16.94
CA GLN A 209 35.51 -24.20 16.35
C GLN A 209 36.01 -23.62 15.03
N ALA A 210 35.30 -23.89 13.94
CA ALA A 210 35.60 -23.37 12.60
C ALA A 210 34.37 -22.69 11.99
N HIS A 211 34.15 -21.43 12.36
CA HIS A 211 32.98 -20.63 11.97
C HIS A 211 33.39 -19.38 11.18
N PRO A 212 33.89 -19.51 9.94
CA PRO A 212 34.20 -18.32 9.17
C PRO A 212 32.93 -17.51 8.92
N VAL A 213 33.08 -16.19 9.00
CA VAL A 213 32.04 -15.22 8.60
C VAL A 213 32.42 -14.69 7.24
N ILE A 214 31.58 -14.95 6.24
CA ILE A 214 31.84 -14.64 4.84
C ILE A 214 30.79 -13.67 4.34
N THR A 215 31.21 -12.51 3.85
CA THR A 215 30.32 -11.47 3.32
C THR A 215 30.82 -10.96 1.98
N GLY A 216 29.96 -10.89 0.97
CA GLY A 216 30.33 -10.29 -0.32
C GLY A 216 31.22 -11.19 -1.19
N ALA A 217 31.15 -12.52 -1.06
CA ALA A 217 32.11 -13.43 -1.70
C ALA A 217 31.61 -14.05 -3.02
N THR A 218 32.54 -14.28 -3.95
CA THR A 218 32.28 -15.10 -5.15
C THR A 218 33.09 -16.39 -5.07
N PHE A 219 32.42 -17.53 -5.18
CA PHE A 219 33.01 -18.84 -5.36
C PHE A 219 32.71 -19.31 -6.78
N SER A 220 33.71 -19.26 -7.66
CA SER A 220 33.55 -19.63 -9.07
C SER A 220 34.50 -20.74 -9.48
N ASN A 221 34.01 -21.69 -10.28
CA ASN A 221 34.84 -22.69 -10.95
C ASN A 221 35.73 -23.55 -10.01
N ASN A 222 35.39 -23.67 -8.73
CA ASN A 222 36.18 -24.45 -7.78
C ASN A 222 35.83 -25.94 -7.90
N ARG A 223 36.81 -26.80 -7.66
CA ARG A 223 36.70 -28.24 -7.91
C ARG A 223 37.26 -29.08 -6.76
N ALA A 224 36.50 -30.08 -6.32
CA ALA A 224 36.98 -31.09 -5.37
C ALA A 224 36.12 -32.36 -5.40
N PRO A 225 36.60 -33.51 -4.94
CA PRO A 225 35.75 -34.69 -4.82
C PRO A 225 34.48 -34.44 -3.99
N ASN A 226 34.60 -33.76 -2.85
CA ASN A 226 33.45 -33.41 -2.03
C ASN A 226 33.49 -31.91 -1.68
N GLY A 227 32.38 -31.20 -1.90
CA GLY A 227 32.29 -29.76 -1.69
C GLY A 227 33.13 -29.01 -2.71
N GLY A 228 32.61 -28.82 -3.93
CA GLY A 228 33.38 -28.22 -5.03
C GLY A 228 33.98 -26.87 -4.66
N ALA A 229 33.26 -26.06 -3.87
CA ALA A 229 33.78 -24.86 -3.24
C ALA A 229 34.14 -25.08 -1.77
N ILE A 230 33.16 -25.43 -0.92
CA ILE A 230 33.33 -25.47 0.53
C ILE A 230 33.05 -26.86 1.07
N TYR A 231 33.92 -27.33 1.97
CA TYR A 231 33.64 -28.47 2.83
C TYR A 231 33.64 -28.02 4.30
N ASN A 232 32.60 -28.36 5.05
CA ASN A 232 32.53 -28.13 6.49
C ASN A 232 32.49 -29.48 7.21
N SER A 233 33.44 -29.70 8.11
CA SER A 233 33.55 -30.93 8.89
C SER A 233 33.60 -30.62 10.38
N SER A 234 32.67 -31.22 11.12
CA SER A 234 32.80 -31.41 12.56
C SER A 234 33.13 -32.88 12.83
N GLY A 235 34.28 -33.13 13.45
CA GLY A 235 34.77 -34.47 13.80
C GLY A 235 33.96 -35.17 14.88
N SER A 236 34.44 -36.37 15.27
CA SER A 236 33.66 -37.34 16.05
C SER A 236 33.76 -37.24 17.57
N ALA A 237 34.64 -36.39 18.09
CA ALA A 237 34.94 -36.30 19.52
C ALA A 237 34.73 -34.88 20.04
N GLY A 238 34.20 -34.76 21.26
CA GLY A 238 33.79 -33.49 21.87
C GLY A 238 32.48 -32.94 21.30
N ALA A 239 32.26 -31.64 21.45
CA ALA A 239 31.17 -30.88 20.80
C ALA A 239 31.71 -29.92 19.71
N PRO A 240 32.43 -30.42 18.68
CA PRO A 240 33.05 -29.58 17.66
C PRO A 240 32.00 -28.91 16.78
N GLN A 241 32.34 -27.75 16.24
CA GLN A 241 31.41 -26.96 15.44
C GLN A 241 32.10 -26.35 14.22
N ALA A 242 31.53 -26.58 13.03
CA ALA A 242 31.95 -25.98 11.76
C ALA A 242 30.73 -25.35 11.05
N SER A 243 30.16 -24.33 11.69
CA SER A 243 28.93 -23.64 11.23
C SER A 243 29.27 -22.27 10.63
N PRO A 244 29.66 -22.18 9.35
CA PRO A 244 29.94 -20.89 8.71
C PRO A 244 28.68 -20.04 8.57
N VAL A 245 28.87 -18.72 8.54
CA VAL A 245 27.83 -17.73 8.24
C VAL A 245 28.20 -17.05 6.94
N ILE A 246 27.33 -17.15 5.93
CA ILE A 246 27.59 -16.64 4.59
C ILE A 246 26.45 -15.71 4.18
N THR A 247 26.81 -14.47 3.84
CA THR A 247 25.86 -13.42 3.45
C THR A 247 26.30 -12.78 2.14
N ASN A 248 25.37 -12.48 1.24
CA ASN A 248 25.66 -11.80 -0.03
C ASN A 248 26.76 -12.50 -0.83
N ALA A 249 26.54 -13.77 -1.17
CA ALA A 249 27.55 -14.57 -1.85
C ALA A 249 27.02 -15.30 -3.09
N THR A 250 27.84 -15.33 -4.14
CA THR A 250 27.57 -16.05 -5.39
C THR A 250 28.40 -17.32 -5.47
N PHE A 251 27.74 -18.46 -5.65
CA PHE A 251 28.35 -19.77 -5.93
C PHE A 251 28.00 -20.17 -7.35
N VAL A 252 28.97 -20.14 -8.24
CA VAL A 252 28.75 -20.36 -9.68
C VAL A 252 29.72 -21.39 -10.25
N ASN A 253 29.20 -22.36 -11.00
CA ASN A 253 30.01 -23.34 -11.73
C ASN A 253 31.01 -24.14 -10.85
N ASN A 254 30.76 -24.27 -9.55
CA ASN A 254 31.57 -25.14 -8.70
C ASN A 254 31.15 -26.58 -8.94
N ALA A 255 32.12 -27.50 -8.97
CA ALA A 255 31.84 -28.87 -9.37
C ALA A 255 32.55 -29.91 -8.51
N THR A 256 31.87 -31.04 -8.28
CA THR A 256 32.58 -32.21 -7.76
C THR A 256 33.41 -32.90 -8.83
N THR A 257 34.50 -33.56 -8.42
CA THR A 257 35.38 -34.33 -9.31
C THR A 257 35.45 -35.80 -8.93
N GLY A 258 35.30 -36.69 -9.89
CA GLY A 258 35.42 -38.15 -9.67
C GLY A 258 34.08 -38.85 -9.47
N THR A 259 34.07 -40.17 -9.68
CA THR A 259 32.83 -40.96 -9.84
C THR A 259 32.31 -41.60 -8.54
N GLY A 260 33.14 -41.74 -7.50
CA GLY A 260 32.80 -42.39 -6.22
C GLY A 260 32.57 -41.45 -5.04
N VAL A 261 32.19 -40.20 -5.29
CA VAL A 261 32.18 -39.14 -4.27
C VAL A 261 30.81 -38.99 -3.60
N ASN A 262 30.76 -38.27 -2.47
CA ASN A 262 29.53 -37.92 -1.75
C ASN A 262 29.27 -36.42 -2.03
N GLY A 263 28.10 -36.07 -2.56
CA GLY A 263 27.89 -34.85 -3.36
C GLY A 263 27.94 -33.50 -2.66
N GLY A 264 27.44 -32.45 -3.33
CA GLY A 264 27.44 -31.05 -2.88
C GLY A 264 28.29 -30.19 -3.82
N GLY A 265 27.78 -29.97 -5.04
CA GLY A 265 28.54 -29.34 -6.14
C GLY A 265 29.21 -28.02 -5.76
N ALA A 266 28.58 -27.24 -4.88
CA ALA A 266 29.22 -26.12 -4.19
C ALA A 266 29.65 -26.47 -2.77
N ILE A 267 28.72 -26.93 -1.91
CA ILE A 267 28.97 -27.11 -0.48
C ILE A 267 28.69 -28.53 -0.03
N TYR A 268 29.65 -29.11 0.69
CA TYR A 268 29.47 -30.30 1.51
C TYR A 268 29.44 -29.91 2.98
N ASN A 269 28.38 -30.28 3.69
CA ASN A 269 28.19 -29.97 5.10
C ASN A 269 28.05 -31.26 5.93
N GLN A 270 29.01 -31.56 6.79
CA GLN A 270 29.08 -32.84 7.51
C GLN A 270 28.81 -32.72 9.01
N GLY A 271 27.61 -33.05 9.49
CA GLY A 271 27.22 -33.07 10.90
C GLY A 271 26.92 -34.48 11.45
N ASN A 272 27.92 -35.37 11.43
CA ASN A 272 27.75 -36.75 11.95
C ASN A 272 27.92 -36.86 13.47
N ALA A 273 28.64 -35.94 14.12
CA ALA A 273 28.93 -36.02 15.56
C ALA A 273 29.00 -34.65 16.26
N GLY A 274 29.42 -33.59 15.56
CA GLY A 274 29.30 -32.20 15.99
C GLY A 274 28.13 -31.44 15.35
N THR A 275 28.00 -30.15 15.65
CA THR A 275 26.93 -29.29 15.12
C THR A 275 27.41 -28.49 13.91
N ASN A 276 26.70 -28.62 12.78
CA ASN A 276 26.90 -27.77 11.59
C ASN A 276 25.60 -27.15 11.11
N ALA A 277 25.26 -26.04 11.75
CA ALA A 277 24.12 -25.19 11.45
C ALA A 277 24.56 -23.99 10.60
N MET A 278 25.11 -24.25 9.41
CA MET A 278 25.51 -23.21 8.46
C MET A 278 24.35 -22.26 8.19
N ARG A 279 24.62 -20.95 8.17
CA ARG A 279 23.62 -19.91 7.88
C ARG A 279 23.92 -19.26 6.54
N LEU A 280 22.93 -19.25 5.65
CA LEU A 280 23.01 -18.68 4.32
C LEU A 280 21.94 -17.60 4.17
N THR A 281 22.33 -16.37 3.86
CA THR A 281 21.42 -15.24 3.72
C THR A 281 21.75 -14.45 2.46
N ASN A 282 20.78 -14.22 1.56
CA ASN A 282 21.02 -13.48 0.32
C ASN A 282 22.17 -14.10 -0.49
N VAL A 283 22.00 -15.37 -0.89
CA VAL A 283 23.02 -16.12 -1.64
C VAL A 283 22.45 -16.67 -2.94
N THR A 284 23.28 -16.76 -3.96
CA THR A 284 22.90 -17.31 -5.28
C THR A 284 23.76 -18.53 -5.60
N PHE A 285 23.14 -19.70 -5.76
CA PHE A 285 23.75 -20.93 -6.23
C PHE A 285 23.26 -21.25 -7.63
N THR A 286 24.18 -21.24 -8.60
CA THR A 286 23.82 -21.49 -10.00
C THR A 286 24.90 -22.18 -10.81
N GLY A 287 24.50 -23.11 -11.68
CA GLY A 287 25.45 -23.86 -12.51
C GLY A 287 26.37 -24.80 -11.71
N ASN A 288 26.13 -25.00 -10.42
CA ASN A 288 26.97 -25.91 -9.63
C ASN A 288 26.61 -27.36 -9.96
N ALA A 289 27.60 -28.25 -9.99
CA ALA A 289 27.42 -29.61 -10.49
C ALA A 289 28.00 -30.66 -9.55
N ALA A 290 27.19 -31.65 -9.21
CA ALA A 290 27.61 -32.83 -8.46
C ALA A 290 27.59 -34.06 -9.39
N LEU A 291 28.76 -34.47 -9.88
CA LEU A 291 28.94 -35.36 -11.03
C LEU A 291 29.19 -36.85 -10.69
N GLY A 292 29.16 -37.25 -9.41
CA GLY A 292 29.47 -38.63 -8.99
C GLY A 292 28.24 -39.56 -8.96
N LEU A 293 28.42 -40.87 -8.78
CA LEU A 293 27.37 -41.87 -9.02
C LEU A 293 26.35 -42.07 -7.87
N ASN A 294 26.54 -41.47 -6.69
CA ASN A 294 25.71 -41.67 -5.49
C ASN A 294 24.87 -40.43 -5.17
N HIS A 295 23.68 -40.56 -4.59
CA HIS A 295 22.74 -39.45 -4.24
C HIS A 295 23.40 -38.14 -3.79
N MET A 296 23.35 -37.10 -4.64
CA MET A 296 24.02 -35.81 -4.46
C MET A 296 23.05 -34.64 -4.44
N GLY A 297 23.38 -33.60 -3.67
CA GLY A 297 22.84 -32.26 -3.91
C GLY A 297 23.69 -31.52 -4.95
N GLY A 298 23.05 -30.95 -5.96
CA GLY A 298 23.70 -30.19 -7.04
C GLY A 298 24.39 -28.93 -6.53
N ALA A 299 23.78 -28.25 -5.55
CA ALA A 299 24.41 -27.14 -4.84
C ALA A 299 24.96 -27.58 -3.47
N ILE A 300 24.10 -28.11 -2.60
CA ILE A 300 24.44 -28.41 -1.20
C ILE A 300 24.10 -29.85 -0.84
N TYR A 301 25.04 -30.54 -0.23
CA TYR A 301 24.81 -31.84 0.39
C TYR A 301 25.08 -31.78 1.89
N ASN A 302 24.11 -32.25 2.68
CA ASN A 302 24.16 -32.29 4.13
C ASN A 302 24.21 -33.75 4.60
N GLN A 303 25.34 -34.14 5.18
CA GLN A 303 25.55 -35.47 5.73
C GLN A 303 25.35 -35.46 7.25
N GLY A 304 24.53 -36.37 7.77
CA GLY A 304 24.31 -36.55 9.21
C GLY A 304 23.15 -35.71 9.77
N SER A 305 22.63 -36.12 10.93
CA SER A 305 21.44 -35.54 11.56
C SER A 305 21.65 -34.15 12.16
N ASN A 306 22.91 -33.74 12.38
CA ASN A 306 23.28 -32.44 12.91
C ASN A 306 23.71 -31.44 11.81
N ALA A 307 23.66 -31.84 10.54
CA ALA A 307 23.79 -30.93 9.40
C ALA A 307 22.41 -30.28 9.14
N ARG A 308 22.22 -29.08 9.69
CA ARG A 308 20.93 -28.36 9.68
C ARG A 308 21.11 -26.93 9.19
N PRO A 309 21.37 -26.73 7.88
CA PRO A 309 21.57 -25.39 7.36
C PRO A 309 20.27 -24.57 7.46
N ILE A 310 20.43 -23.28 7.75
CA ILE A 310 19.35 -22.30 7.73
C ILE A 310 19.60 -21.40 6.51
N VAL A 311 18.63 -21.36 5.61
CA VAL A 311 18.73 -20.71 4.30
C VAL A 311 17.60 -19.72 4.16
N THR A 312 17.94 -18.45 3.90
CA THR A 312 16.93 -17.40 3.71
C THR A 312 17.33 -16.44 2.61
N ASN A 313 16.34 -15.89 1.90
CA ASN A 313 16.53 -14.93 0.82
C ASN A 313 17.47 -15.45 -0.29
N ALA A 314 17.42 -16.75 -0.60
CA ALA A 314 18.40 -17.41 -1.46
C ALA A 314 17.82 -17.80 -2.82
N ILE A 315 18.71 -18.02 -3.79
CA ILE A 315 18.38 -18.57 -5.11
C ILE A 315 19.19 -19.85 -5.33
N PHE A 316 18.50 -20.94 -5.66
CA PHE A 316 19.08 -22.18 -6.16
C PHE A 316 18.50 -22.47 -7.54
N TRP A 317 19.31 -22.29 -8.59
CA TRP A 317 18.84 -22.38 -9.96
C TRP A 317 19.91 -22.92 -10.91
N ASP A 318 19.55 -23.86 -11.79
CA ASP A 318 20.45 -24.54 -12.73
C ASP A 318 21.60 -25.29 -12.06
N ASN A 319 21.39 -25.83 -10.85
CA ASN A 319 22.36 -26.75 -10.25
C ASN A 319 22.04 -28.20 -10.64
N GLN A 320 23.09 -28.97 -10.95
CA GLN A 320 22.96 -30.31 -11.50
C GLN A 320 23.39 -31.36 -10.49
N ALA A 321 22.54 -32.36 -10.27
CA ALA A 321 22.92 -33.60 -9.59
C ALA A 321 22.83 -34.78 -10.57
N SER A 322 23.77 -35.71 -10.43
CA SER A 322 23.99 -36.85 -11.34
C SER A 322 22.82 -37.84 -11.45
N ASN A 323 21.98 -37.97 -10.43
CA ASN A 323 20.90 -38.97 -10.38
C ASN A 323 19.49 -38.36 -10.30
N ALA A 324 19.40 -37.03 -10.31
CA ALA A 324 18.18 -36.26 -10.54
C ALA A 324 18.62 -34.85 -10.92
N ALA A 325 18.29 -34.39 -12.13
CA ALA A 325 18.78 -33.12 -12.68
C ALA A 325 18.38 -31.85 -11.87
N THR A 326 17.66 -31.99 -10.75
CA THR A 326 17.06 -30.87 -10.02
C THR A 326 17.24 -30.91 -8.51
N GLN A 327 17.91 -31.89 -7.89
CA GLN A 327 18.09 -31.88 -6.43
C GLN A 327 19.15 -30.84 -6.01
N ASP A 328 18.73 -29.58 -5.82
CA ASP A 328 19.63 -28.49 -5.40
C ASP A 328 20.26 -28.75 -4.02
N ILE A 329 19.43 -29.17 -3.06
CA ILE A 329 19.82 -29.43 -1.67
C ILE A 329 19.38 -30.85 -1.29
N LEU A 330 20.30 -31.62 -0.71
CA LEU A 330 20.02 -33.00 -0.29
C LEU A 330 20.55 -33.29 1.12
N GLY A 331 19.79 -34.09 1.87
CA GLY A 331 20.16 -34.62 3.18
C GLY A 331 20.00 -33.60 4.30
N GLY A 332 20.21 -34.07 5.54
CA GLY A 332 20.03 -33.26 6.75
C GLY A 332 18.61 -32.72 6.92
N ALA A 333 18.40 -31.90 7.97
CA ALA A 333 17.12 -31.21 8.22
C ALA A 333 17.30 -29.72 7.96
N ALA A 334 17.38 -29.34 6.67
CA ALA A 334 17.53 -27.94 6.25
C ALA A 334 16.26 -27.14 6.57
N GLN A 335 16.43 -25.88 6.96
CA GLN A 335 15.34 -24.91 7.12
C GLN A 335 15.48 -23.85 6.03
N ILE A 336 14.50 -23.76 5.14
CA ILE A 336 14.55 -22.89 3.97
C ILE A 336 13.37 -21.93 4.03
N SER A 337 13.63 -20.64 4.02
CA SER A 337 12.59 -19.61 4.01
C SER A 337 12.82 -18.57 2.92
N HIS A 338 11.76 -17.98 2.37
CA HIS A 338 11.81 -16.84 1.43
C HIS A 338 12.90 -17.04 0.38
N SER A 339 12.81 -18.10 -0.43
CA SER A 339 13.90 -18.50 -1.32
C SER A 339 13.33 -19.11 -2.61
N ILE A 340 14.11 -19.06 -3.68
CA ILE A 340 13.84 -19.82 -4.91
C ILE A 340 14.62 -21.12 -4.86
N VAL A 341 13.94 -22.24 -5.06
CA VAL A 341 14.55 -23.55 -5.26
C VAL A 341 13.90 -24.16 -6.51
N GLN A 342 14.69 -24.41 -7.55
CA GLN A 342 14.18 -24.84 -8.86
C GLN A 342 13.36 -26.14 -8.77
N SER A 343 13.76 -27.07 -7.89
CA SER A 343 13.01 -28.31 -7.61
C SER A 343 11.83 -28.16 -6.65
N GLY A 344 11.58 -26.97 -6.11
CA GLY A 344 10.67 -26.76 -4.98
C GLY A 344 11.28 -27.19 -3.66
N CYS A 345 10.46 -27.38 -2.64
CA CYS A 345 10.94 -27.74 -1.30
C CYS A 345 11.61 -29.14 -1.31
N PRO A 346 12.89 -29.27 -0.91
CA PRO A 346 13.55 -30.56 -0.78
C PRO A 346 12.85 -31.47 0.24
N ALA A 347 12.74 -32.76 -0.06
CA ALA A 347 11.99 -33.71 0.78
C ALA A 347 12.51 -33.83 2.23
N SER A 348 13.79 -33.57 2.47
CA SER A 348 14.40 -33.60 3.81
C SER A 348 14.38 -32.25 4.53
N ALA A 349 13.86 -31.20 3.90
CA ALA A 349 13.85 -29.83 4.42
C ALA A 349 12.48 -29.44 5.01
N THR A 350 12.49 -28.43 5.88
CA THR A 350 11.30 -27.66 6.26
C THR A 350 11.33 -26.36 5.48
N CYS A 351 10.26 -26.05 4.76
CA CYS A 351 10.19 -24.87 3.89
C CYS A 351 9.06 -23.93 4.28
N ALA A 352 9.32 -22.62 4.14
CA ALA A 352 8.30 -21.57 4.23
C ALA A 352 8.54 -20.55 3.10
N SER A 353 7.52 -20.14 2.36
CA SER A 353 7.68 -19.16 1.27
C SER A 353 8.77 -19.55 0.24
N VAL A 354 8.76 -20.80 -0.22
CA VAL A 354 9.68 -21.27 -1.27
C VAL A 354 9.00 -21.17 -2.63
N LEU A 355 9.65 -20.47 -3.55
CA LEU A 355 9.21 -20.23 -4.92
C LEU A 355 9.91 -21.18 -5.89
N THR A 356 9.25 -21.48 -7.00
CA THR A 356 9.80 -22.29 -8.11
C THR A 356 9.86 -21.52 -9.44
N GLY A 357 9.47 -20.25 -9.44
CA GLY A 357 9.52 -19.38 -10.62
C GLY A 357 10.96 -19.07 -11.02
N ASP A 358 11.17 -18.90 -12.32
CA ASP A 358 12.49 -18.63 -12.89
C ASP A 358 12.99 -17.23 -12.46
N PRO A 359 14.16 -17.12 -11.80
CA PRO A 359 14.77 -15.83 -11.46
C PRO A 359 15.31 -15.07 -12.69
N LEU A 360 15.37 -15.70 -13.87
CA LEU A 360 15.90 -15.17 -15.13
C LEU A 360 17.31 -14.60 -14.96
N LEU A 361 18.17 -15.36 -14.26
CA LEU A 361 19.54 -14.94 -13.98
C LEU A 361 20.31 -14.63 -15.28
N GLY A 362 20.92 -13.45 -15.33
CA GLY A 362 21.79 -13.04 -16.42
C GLY A 362 23.10 -13.85 -16.50
N PRO A 363 23.97 -13.53 -17.48
CA PRO A 363 25.29 -14.13 -17.56
C PRO A 363 26.13 -13.82 -16.31
N LEU A 364 27.12 -14.68 -16.02
CA LEU A 364 28.16 -14.36 -15.05
C LEU A 364 29.00 -13.22 -15.63
N ALA A 365 28.95 -12.05 -14.99
CA ALA A 365 29.59 -10.84 -15.48
C ALA A 365 30.11 -10.00 -14.33
N ASP A 366 30.95 -9.02 -14.66
CA ASP A 366 31.24 -7.92 -13.76
C ASP A 366 30.03 -6.98 -13.72
N ASN A 367 29.24 -7.08 -12.65
CA ASN A 367 28.10 -6.20 -12.40
C ASN A 367 28.40 -5.16 -11.32
N GLY A 368 29.69 -4.90 -11.04
CA GLY A 368 30.19 -4.15 -9.89
C GLY A 368 30.67 -5.06 -8.75
N GLY A 369 31.40 -4.48 -7.79
CA GLY A 369 32.03 -5.22 -6.69
C GLY A 369 33.39 -5.81 -7.06
N LEU A 370 33.93 -6.72 -6.24
CA LEU A 370 35.23 -7.37 -6.52
C LEU A 370 35.09 -8.63 -7.38
N GLY A 371 34.04 -9.41 -7.14
CA GLY A 371 33.79 -10.70 -7.80
C GLY A 371 32.66 -10.60 -8.82
N GLN A 372 32.69 -11.47 -9.81
CA GLN A 372 31.60 -11.58 -10.78
C GLN A 372 30.33 -12.15 -10.10
N THR A 373 29.17 -11.73 -10.60
CA THR A 373 27.85 -12.11 -10.08
C THR A 373 26.89 -12.40 -11.23
N ARG A 374 25.70 -12.94 -10.91
CA ARG A 374 24.58 -13.04 -11.86
C ARG A 374 23.43 -12.17 -11.37
N MET A 375 23.02 -11.20 -12.18
CA MET A 375 21.88 -10.34 -11.89
C MET A 375 20.57 -11.09 -12.11
N PRO A 376 19.59 -11.00 -11.18
CA PRO A 376 18.21 -11.36 -11.46
C PRO A 376 17.65 -10.59 -12.66
N GLY A 377 16.77 -11.22 -13.43
CA GLY A 377 16.06 -10.54 -14.52
C GLY A 377 14.90 -9.70 -13.99
N LEU A 378 14.61 -8.55 -14.62
CA LEU A 378 13.55 -7.61 -14.18
C LEU A 378 12.14 -8.23 -14.11
N ALA A 379 11.88 -9.26 -14.92
CA ALA A 379 10.62 -10.03 -14.91
C ALA A 379 10.76 -11.39 -14.19
N GLY A 380 11.87 -11.61 -13.50
CA GLY A 380 12.18 -12.86 -12.81
C GLY A 380 11.46 -12.96 -11.47
N ALA A 381 11.31 -14.19 -10.98
CA ALA A 381 10.63 -14.48 -9.73
C ALA A 381 11.39 -14.03 -8.47
N ALA A 382 12.64 -13.56 -8.60
CA ALA A 382 13.49 -13.14 -7.49
C ALA A 382 13.22 -11.69 -7.04
N ILE A 383 12.46 -10.94 -7.83
CA ILE A 383 12.35 -9.48 -7.72
C ILE A 383 11.38 -9.08 -6.59
N ASP A 384 11.82 -8.21 -5.68
CA ASP A 384 11.03 -7.57 -4.61
C ASP A 384 10.29 -8.54 -3.66
N VAL A 385 10.72 -9.81 -3.57
CA VAL A 385 10.01 -10.87 -2.81
C VAL A 385 10.81 -11.42 -1.61
N GLY A 386 11.97 -10.84 -1.31
CA GLY A 386 12.76 -11.19 -0.14
C GLY A 386 12.12 -10.78 1.19
N ASP A 387 12.49 -11.47 2.26
CA ASP A 387 12.12 -11.10 3.63
C ASP A 387 12.87 -9.82 4.03
N ALA A 388 12.14 -8.70 4.07
CA ALA A 388 12.68 -7.39 4.42
C ALA A 388 13.31 -7.34 5.83
N GLY A 389 12.83 -8.16 6.77
CA GLY A 389 13.36 -8.20 8.13
C GLY A 389 14.74 -8.87 8.23
N LEU A 390 15.13 -9.62 7.20
CA LEU A 390 16.38 -10.38 7.15
C LEU A 390 17.33 -9.91 6.03
N CYS A 391 16.98 -8.83 5.34
CA CYS A 391 17.79 -8.28 4.27
C CYS A 391 18.95 -7.40 4.80
N PRO A 392 20.21 -7.70 4.43
CA PRO A 392 21.34 -6.82 4.73
C PRO A 392 21.17 -5.44 4.09
N ALA A 393 21.81 -4.41 4.66
CA ALA A 393 21.70 -3.03 4.16
C ALA A 393 22.27 -2.82 2.74
N VAL A 394 23.22 -3.67 2.33
CA VAL A 394 23.82 -3.66 1.00
C VAL A 394 23.88 -5.08 0.44
N ASP A 395 23.97 -5.20 -0.89
CA ASP A 395 24.17 -6.46 -1.60
C ASP A 395 25.66 -6.85 -1.72
N GLN A 396 25.96 -7.93 -2.44
CA GLN A 396 27.33 -8.41 -2.64
C GLN A 396 28.30 -7.36 -3.22
N ARG A 397 27.79 -6.38 -3.95
CA ARG A 397 28.58 -5.37 -4.66
C ARG A 397 28.71 -4.08 -3.85
N GLY A 398 28.04 -4.00 -2.71
CA GLY A 398 27.91 -2.79 -1.91
C GLY A 398 26.75 -1.88 -2.34
N ALA A 399 25.87 -2.33 -3.24
CA ALA A 399 24.70 -1.55 -3.64
C ALA A 399 23.62 -1.63 -2.54
N LEU A 400 22.91 -0.53 -2.27
CA LEU A 400 21.90 -0.47 -1.21
C LEU A 400 20.76 -1.46 -1.45
N ARG A 401 20.11 -1.90 -0.37
CA ARG A 401 18.86 -2.68 -0.40
C ARG A 401 17.78 -2.01 0.46
N PRO A 402 16.49 -2.10 0.08
CA PRO A 402 16.01 -2.49 -1.25
C PRO A 402 16.25 -1.37 -2.29
N GLN A 403 16.35 -1.73 -3.57
CA GLN A 403 16.31 -0.75 -4.68
C GLN A 403 14.96 -0.73 -5.41
N GLY A 404 14.09 -1.70 -5.13
CA GLY A 404 12.69 -1.72 -5.58
C GLY A 404 11.69 -1.55 -4.43
N ALA A 405 10.55 -2.23 -4.52
CA ALA A 405 9.53 -2.27 -3.47
C ALA A 405 9.93 -3.16 -2.29
N GLY A 406 10.82 -4.12 -2.52
CA GLY A 406 11.35 -5.06 -1.54
C GLY A 406 12.78 -5.43 -1.90
N CYS A 407 13.45 -6.20 -1.04
CA CYS A 407 14.77 -6.70 -1.41
C CYS A 407 14.63 -7.91 -2.33
N ASP A 408 15.56 -8.05 -3.27
CA ASP A 408 15.59 -9.19 -4.16
C ASP A 408 16.19 -10.42 -3.47
N LEU A 409 15.68 -11.58 -3.84
CA LEU A 409 16.29 -12.86 -3.48
C LEU A 409 17.68 -12.97 -4.12
N GLY A 410 18.59 -13.67 -3.43
CA GLY A 410 19.94 -13.93 -3.91
C GLY A 410 20.96 -12.86 -3.52
N ALA A 411 22.15 -12.97 -4.12
CA ALA A 411 23.35 -12.23 -3.71
C ALA A 411 23.36 -10.75 -4.08
N VAL A 412 22.64 -10.38 -5.14
CA VAL A 412 22.63 -9.02 -5.71
C VAL A 412 21.22 -8.46 -5.79
N GLU A 413 21.12 -7.15 -5.66
CA GLU A 413 19.89 -6.39 -5.81
C GLU A 413 19.82 -5.81 -7.23
N LEU A 414 18.75 -6.07 -7.96
CA LEU A 414 18.52 -5.45 -9.26
C LEU A 414 18.31 -3.94 -9.08
N PRO A 415 19.09 -3.08 -9.77
CA PRO A 415 18.82 -1.66 -9.76
C PRO A 415 17.44 -1.40 -10.37
N GLN A 416 16.51 -1.02 -9.51
CA GLN A 416 15.20 -0.55 -9.90
C GLN A 416 15.06 0.91 -9.46
N ALA A 417 14.19 1.65 -10.15
CA ALA A 417 13.80 2.94 -9.64
C ALA A 417 13.00 2.70 -8.34
N PRO A 418 13.32 3.38 -7.23
CA PRO A 418 12.59 3.22 -5.97
C PRO A 418 11.10 3.43 -6.22
N ARG A 419 10.22 2.68 -5.56
CA ARG A 419 8.78 2.88 -5.73
C ARG A 419 8.19 3.78 -4.66
N GLN A 420 7.29 4.67 -5.06
CA GLN A 420 6.57 5.59 -4.19
C GLN A 420 5.10 5.20 -4.12
N VAL A 421 4.52 5.25 -2.93
CA VAL A 421 3.11 4.94 -2.70
C VAL A 421 2.28 6.20 -2.89
N LEU A 422 1.25 6.11 -3.73
CA LEU A 422 0.18 7.09 -3.83
C LEU A 422 -1.03 6.57 -3.05
N SER A 423 -1.46 7.32 -2.03
CA SER A 423 -2.70 7.05 -1.28
C SER A 423 -3.77 8.05 -1.69
N VAL A 424 -4.91 7.55 -2.16
CA VAL A 424 -6.06 8.38 -2.57
C VAL A 424 -7.22 8.12 -1.64
N ALA A 425 -7.74 9.17 -1.01
CA ALA A 425 -8.95 9.14 -0.20
C ALA A 425 -10.13 9.74 -0.97
N VAL A 426 -11.31 9.14 -0.87
CA VAL A 426 -12.56 9.67 -1.44
C VAL A 426 -13.49 10.11 -0.32
N THR A 427 -13.96 11.35 -0.37
CA THR A 427 -15.00 11.89 0.52
C THR A 427 -16.25 12.21 -0.30
N GLY A 428 -17.41 11.68 0.10
CA GLY A 428 -18.65 11.74 -0.68
C GLY A 428 -18.76 10.61 -1.70
N GLU A 429 -19.66 10.78 -2.68
CA GLU A 429 -19.99 9.75 -3.68
C GLU A 429 -19.37 10.05 -5.04
N GLY A 430 -18.37 9.26 -5.41
CA GLY A 430 -17.68 9.35 -6.70
C GLY A 430 -16.60 8.29 -6.83
N THR A 431 -15.94 8.27 -7.98
CA THR A 431 -14.82 7.37 -8.26
C THR A 431 -13.58 8.17 -8.63
N VAL A 432 -12.42 7.62 -8.29
CA VAL A 432 -11.12 8.17 -8.72
C VAL A 432 -10.31 7.06 -9.37
N SER A 433 -9.77 7.35 -10.54
CA SER A 433 -8.88 6.43 -11.25
C SER A 433 -7.69 7.13 -11.89
N ASP A 434 -6.64 6.37 -12.15
CA ASP A 434 -5.53 6.79 -13.01
C ASP A 434 -5.57 6.09 -14.38
N ALA A 435 -4.76 6.57 -15.32
CA ALA A 435 -4.71 6.01 -16.68
C ALA A 435 -4.20 4.55 -16.72
N ALA A 436 -3.38 4.15 -15.75
CA ALA A 436 -2.86 2.78 -15.65
C ALA A 436 -3.82 1.81 -14.93
N SER A 437 -4.97 2.29 -14.42
CA SER A 437 -5.92 1.53 -13.61
C SER A 437 -5.30 0.90 -12.34
N ALA A 438 -4.16 1.42 -11.88
CA ALA A 438 -3.54 1.02 -10.63
C ALA A 438 -4.24 1.66 -9.43
N ILE A 439 -4.73 2.90 -9.60
CA ILE A 439 -5.68 3.53 -8.69
C ILE A 439 -7.09 3.32 -9.24
N ALA A 440 -7.94 2.70 -8.44
CA ALA A 440 -9.35 2.46 -8.76
C ALA A 440 -10.20 2.54 -7.48
N CYS A 441 -10.37 3.76 -6.96
CA CYS A 441 -11.22 4.01 -5.80
C CYS A 441 -12.70 3.97 -6.22
N THR A 442 -13.48 3.08 -5.61
CA THR A 442 -14.95 2.98 -5.79
C THR A 442 -15.68 3.45 -4.53
N ALA A 443 -16.76 4.22 -4.67
CA ALA A 443 -17.58 4.82 -3.59
C ALA A 443 -18.04 3.78 -2.53
N SER A 444 -18.34 4.10 -1.25
CA SER A 444 -18.66 5.33 -0.52
C SER A 444 -17.75 5.51 0.70
N GLY A 445 -16.81 6.45 0.61
CA GLY A 445 -15.78 6.62 1.64
C GLY A 445 -14.75 5.49 1.65
N GLY A 446 -13.47 5.87 1.57
CA GLY A 446 -12.40 4.89 1.62
C GLY A 446 -11.08 5.41 1.08
N THR A 447 -10.05 4.58 1.24
CA THR A 447 -8.71 4.84 0.72
C THR A 447 -8.32 3.71 -0.22
N CYS A 448 -7.86 4.05 -1.42
CA CYS A 448 -7.13 3.12 -2.27
C CYS A 448 -5.66 3.55 -2.35
N ASN A 449 -4.77 2.60 -2.58
CA ASN A 449 -3.34 2.86 -2.71
C ASN A 449 -2.75 2.09 -3.89
N ALA A 450 -1.71 2.67 -4.49
CA ALA A 450 -0.93 2.03 -5.54
C ALA A 450 0.54 2.45 -5.42
N SER A 451 1.44 1.61 -5.92
CA SER A 451 2.88 1.83 -5.89
C SER A 451 3.40 2.07 -7.31
N TYR A 452 4.11 3.19 -7.50
CA TYR A 452 4.63 3.62 -8.80
C TYR A 452 6.16 3.73 -8.73
N THR A 453 6.86 3.43 -9.81
CA THR A 453 8.30 3.70 -9.89
C THR A 453 8.60 5.20 -9.80
N SER A 454 9.74 5.54 -9.21
CA SER A 454 10.08 6.93 -8.93
C SER A 454 10.14 7.77 -10.21
N ALA A 455 9.76 9.03 -10.09
CA ALA A 455 9.68 10.01 -11.17
C ALA A 455 8.65 9.71 -12.29
N VAL A 456 7.82 8.67 -12.14
CA VAL A 456 6.67 8.47 -13.04
C VAL A 456 5.62 9.54 -12.81
N GLY A 457 5.10 10.10 -13.90
CA GLY A 457 3.95 10.99 -13.89
C GLY A 457 2.64 10.20 -13.75
N VAL A 458 1.83 10.55 -12.76
CA VAL A 458 0.49 9.98 -12.54
C VAL A 458 -0.54 11.08 -12.74
N SER A 459 -1.61 10.79 -13.47
CA SER A 459 -2.73 11.71 -13.67
C SER A 459 -4.02 11.07 -13.17
N LEU A 460 -4.64 11.67 -12.15
CA LEU A 460 -5.88 11.22 -11.55
C LEU A 460 -7.08 11.91 -12.20
N SER A 461 -8.13 11.13 -12.43
CA SER A 461 -9.44 11.58 -12.89
C SER A 461 -10.49 11.29 -11.83
N ALA A 462 -11.39 12.24 -11.60
CA ALA A 462 -12.52 12.12 -10.68
C ALA A 462 -13.82 12.11 -11.47
N VAL A 463 -14.71 11.16 -11.17
CA VAL A 463 -16.05 11.08 -11.78
C VAL A 463 -17.08 11.04 -10.65
N ALA A 464 -17.93 12.08 -10.59
CA ALA A 464 -18.97 12.16 -9.58
C ALA A 464 -20.05 11.11 -9.83
N ALA A 465 -20.60 10.53 -8.76
CA ALA A 465 -21.77 9.68 -8.86
C ALA A 465 -23.02 10.51 -9.25
N ALA A 466 -24.08 9.83 -9.69
CA ALA A 466 -25.35 10.50 -10.01
C ALA A 466 -25.86 11.28 -8.79
N GLY A 467 -26.21 12.55 -8.99
CA GLY A 467 -26.67 13.44 -7.91
C GLY A 467 -25.56 14.16 -7.13
N HIS A 468 -24.30 13.95 -7.48
CA HIS A 468 -23.15 14.63 -6.88
C HIS A 468 -22.39 15.45 -7.92
N HIS A 469 -21.51 16.33 -7.46
CA HIS A 469 -20.50 16.99 -8.28
C HIS A 469 -19.14 16.92 -7.59
N PHE A 470 -18.07 16.96 -8.38
CA PHE A 470 -16.71 17.02 -7.88
C PHE A 470 -16.39 18.45 -7.44
N SER A 471 -16.13 18.67 -6.14
CA SER A 471 -15.85 20.01 -5.60
C SER A 471 -14.36 20.33 -5.52
N GLY A 472 -13.48 19.31 -5.57
CA GLY A 472 -12.04 19.51 -5.81
C GLY A 472 -11.13 18.47 -5.19
N TRP A 473 -9.83 18.65 -5.43
CA TRP A 473 -8.75 17.87 -4.82
C TRP A 473 -8.23 18.54 -3.54
N GLY A 474 -7.68 17.72 -2.64
CA GLY A 474 -6.89 18.14 -1.49
C GLY A 474 -5.64 17.27 -1.30
N GLY A 475 -4.79 17.63 -0.33
CA GLY A 475 -3.50 16.98 -0.09
C GLY A 475 -2.41 17.47 -1.06
N ASP A 476 -1.73 16.54 -1.72
CA ASP A 476 -0.71 16.83 -2.75
C ASP A 476 -1.29 17.38 -4.06
N CYS A 477 -2.62 17.44 -4.20
CA CYS A 477 -3.32 18.11 -5.29
C CYS A 477 -4.30 19.17 -4.77
N SER A 478 -4.68 20.11 -5.64
CA SER A 478 -5.65 21.17 -5.31
C SER A 478 -6.47 21.61 -6.52
N GLY A 479 -7.59 22.29 -6.27
CA GLY A 479 -8.49 22.81 -7.31
C GLY A 479 -9.37 21.73 -7.95
N THR A 480 -10.03 22.08 -9.05
CA THR A 480 -11.02 21.22 -9.75
C THR A 480 -10.53 20.67 -11.09
N GLY A 481 -9.34 21.06 -11.54
CA GLY A 481 -8.72 20.54 -12.77
C GLY A 481 -8.14 19.12 -12.59
N PRO A 482 -7.53 18.53 -13.64
CA PRO A 482 -6.84 17.25 -13.51
C PRO A 482 -5.74 17.30 -12.45
N CYS A 483 -5.64 16.25 -11.62
CA CYS A 483 -4.58 16.12 -10.62
C CYS A 483 -3.40 15.36 -11.25
N SER A 484 -2.33 16.08 -11.60
CA SER A 484 -1.11 15.49 -12.16
C SER A 484 0.03 15.56 -11.14
N LEU A 485 0.63 14.41 -10.85
CA LEU A 485 1.67 14.21 -9.85
C LEU A 485 2.91 13.59 -10.47
N THR A 486 4.08 13.88 -9.90
CA THR A 486 5.29 13.11 -10.13
C THR A 486 5.59 12.30 -8.87
N MET A 487 5.76 10.99 -9.02
CA MET A 487 5.98 10.08 -7.90
C MET A 487 7.45 10.05 -7.48
N ASP A 488 7.95 11.16 -6.95
CA ASP A 488 9.32 11.30 -6.41
C ASP A 488 9.41 10.97 -4.91
N VAL A 489 8.30 11.12 -4.18
CA VAL A 489 8.09 10.73 -2.78
C VAL A 489 6.71 10.09 -2.61
N ASN A 490 6.42 9.49 -1.45
CA ASN A 490 5.06 9.06 -1.11
C ASN A 490 4.10 10.27 -1.16
N ARG A 491 2.95 10.09 -1.80
CA ARG A 491 1.96 11.16 -2.02
C ARG A 491 0.60 10.78 -1.42
N SER A 492 -0.15 11.77 -0.95
CA SER A 492 -1.51 11.62 -0.44
C SER A 492 -2.44 12.64 -1.07
N VAL A 493 -3.51 12.16 -1.72
CA VAL A 493 -4.53 13.00 -2.37
C VAL A 493 -5.90 12.68 -1.79
N THR A 494 -6.74 13.69 -1.61
CA THR A 494 -8.16 13.54 -1.29
C THR A 494 -9.01 14.07 -2.43
N ALA A 495 -9.98 13.29 -2.90
CA ALA A 495 -11.02 13.75 -3.81
C ALA A 495 -12.31 14.04 -3.03
N LEU A 496 -12.86 15.25 -3.19
CA LEU A 496 -14.09 15.67 -2.55
C LEU A 496 -15.24 15.72 -3.55
N PHE A 497 -16.31 14.99 -3.23
CA PHE A 497 -17.56 14.98 -3.96
C PHE A 497 -18.68 15.48 -3.05
N GLU A 498 -19.42 16.47 -3.52
CA GLU A 498 -20.52 17.07 -2.76
C GLU A 498 -21.85 16.72 -3.41
N VAL A 499 -22.87 16.48 -2.58
CA VAL A 499 -24.23 16.24 -3.05
C VAL A 499 -24.78 17.51 -3.69
N ASN A 500 -25.41 17.36 -4.86
CA ASN A 500 -26.08 18.48 -5.52
C ASN A 500 -27.28 18.90 -4.68
N ARG A 501 -27.54 20.21 -4.61
CA ARG A 501 -28.70 20.75 -3.89
C ARG A 501 -29.62 21.47 -4.85
N TYR A 502 -30.92 21.23 -4.68
CA TYR A 502 -31.96 21.82 -5.51
C TYR A 502 -32.89 22.68 -4.68
N THR A 503 -33.36 23.77 -5.29
CA THR A 503 -34.32 24.65 -4.63
C THR A 503 -35.73 24.14 -4.85
N VAL A 504 -36.51 24.02 -3.78
CA VAL A 504 -37.94 23.75 -3.84
C VAL A 504 -38.70 25.03 -3.53
N THR A 505 -39.50 25.49 -4.49
CA THR A 505 -40.23 26.77 -4.36
C THR A 505 -41.67 26.52 -3.91
N PRO A 506 -42.08 26.97 -2.72
CA PRO A 506 -43.48 26.91 -2.31
C PRO A 506 -44.30 28.02 -2.98
N ALA A 507 -45.47 27.67 -3.52
CA ALA A 507 -46.45 28.61 -4.08
C ALA A 507 -47.83 28.36 -3.46
N ALA A 508 -48.49 29.41 -3.01
CA ALA A 508 -49.84 29.34 -2.44
C ALA A 508 -50.80 30.23 -3.25
N GLY A 509 -51.95 29.69 -3.62
CA GLY A 509 -53.06 30.45 -4.18
C GLY A 509 -53.75 31.34 -3.14
N ALA A 510 -54.68 32.18 -3.59
CA ALA A 510 -55.50 32.99 -2.68
C ALA A 510 -56.29 32.10 -1.70
N GLY A 511 -56.47 32.55 -0.46
CA GLY A 511 -57.25 31.83 0.55
C GLY A 511 -56.44 30.92 1.50
N GLY A 512 -55.10 30.98 1.49
CA GLY A 512 -54.26 30.26 2.45
C GLY A 512 -52.76 30.50 2.26
N SER A 513 -51.93 29.67 2.89
CA SER A 513 -50.47 29.71 2.77
C SER A 513 -49.88 28.29 2.68
N LEU A 514 -48.66 28.17 2.16
CA LEU A 514 -47.92 26.92 2.04
C LEU A 514 -46.54 27.06 2.68
N SER A 515 -46.25 26.21 3.65
CA SER A 515 -44.96 26.18 4.36
C SER A 515 -44.24 24.86 4.11
N CYS A 516 -42.98 24.92 3.67
CA CYS A 516 -42.11 23.76 3.54
C CYS A 516 -40.85 23.97 4.41
N GLN A 517 -40.39 22.95 5.14
CA GLN A 517 -39.18 23.08 5.97
C GLN A 517 -37.91 22.85 5.13
N ALA A 518 -37.15 23.92 4.91
CA ALA A 518 -35.96 24.02 4.04
C ALA A 518 -36.27 24.17 2.55
N ALA A 519 -35.79 25.28 1.97
CA ALA A 519 -35.98 25.62 0.56
C ALA A 519 -34.87 25.05 -0.35
N SER A 520 -33.81 24.46 0.21
CA SER A 520 -32.72 23.80 -0.53
C SER A 520 -32.53 22.37 -0.01
N VAL A 521 -32.66 21.39 -0.89
CA VAL A 521 -32.75 19.96 -0.57
C VAL A 521 -31.65 19.20 -1.32
N ASP A 522 -30.98 18.28 -0.63
CA ASP A 522 -29.97 17.40 -1.23
C ASP A 522 -30.60 16.47 -2.29
N HIS A 523 -29.87 16.16 -3.36
CA HIS A 523 -30.32 15.30 -4.45
C HIS A 523 -30.87 13.96 -3.92
N GLY A 524 -32.08 13.59 -4.35
CA GLY A 524 -32.75 12.35 -3.98
C GLY A 524 -33.45 12.38 -2.62
N ALA A 525 -33.26 13.43 -1.80
CA ALA A 525 -34.02 13.59 -0.58
C ALA A 525 -35.46 14.05 -0.87
N SER A 526 -36.37 13.80 0.07
CA SER A 526 -37.76 14.26 0.03
C SER A 526 -37.99 15.36 1.06
N LEU A 527 -38.95 16.23 0.77
CA LEU A 527 -39.34 17.36 1.60
C LEU A 527 -40.83 17.25 1.97
N SER A 528 -41.19 17.72 3.16
CA SER A 528 -42.59 17.84 3.58
C SER A 528 -43.04 19.30 3.59
N CYS A 529 -44.24 19.52 3.05
CA CYS A 529 -44.93 20.80 3.01
C CYS A 529 -46.29 20.68 3.72
N THR A 530 -46.76 21.77 4.31
CA THR A 530 -48.06 21.85 4.97
C THR A 530 -48.79 23.11 4.50
N ALA A 531 -49.98 22.92 3.97
CA ALA A 531 -50.91 23.98 3.62
C ALA A 531 -51.69 24.42 4.85
N VAL A 532 -51.87 25.73 5.00
CA VAL A 532 -52.66 26.34 6.07
C VAL A 532 -53.74 27.20 5.42
N PRO A 533 -54.98 26.68 5.28
CA PRO A 533 -56.11 27.46 4.81
C PRO A 533 -56.36 28.69 5.69
N ALA A 534 -56.70 29.81 5.08
CA ALA A 534 -57.20 30.98 5.81
C ALA A 534 -58.60 30.67 6.39
N PRO A 535 -59.07 31.42 7.40
CA PRO A 535 -60.44 31.28 7.90
C PRO A 535 -61.47 31.31 6.76
N GLY A 536 -62.43 30.37 6.81
CA GLY A 536 -63.46 30.27 5.78
C GLY A 536 -63.04 29.58 4.47
N HIS A 537 -61.84 29.02 4.40
CA HIS A 537 -61.35 28.26 3.24
C HIS A 537 -60.97 26.83 3.63
N THR A 538 -60.94 25.94 2.64
CA THR A 538 -60.39 24.58 2.75
C THR A 538 -59.32 24.37 1.69
N THR A 539 -58.34 23.50 1.98
CA THR A 539 -57.37 23.08 0.96
C THR A 539 -58.11 22.27 -0.09
N ALA A 540 -57.95 22.65 -1.35
CA ALA A 540 -58.57 22.00 -2.49
C ALA A 540 -57.61 21.01 -3.18
N LEU A 541 -56.34 21.38 -3.27
CA LEU A 541 -55.30 20.56 -3.88
C LEU A 541 -53.92 21.02 -3.41
N ILE A 542 -53.05 20.06 -3.13
CA ILE A 542 -51.60 20.28 -3.07
C ILE A 542 -50.95 19.37 -4.12
N SER A 543 -50.10 19.93 -4.99
CA SER A 543 -49.42 19.17 -6.04
C SER A 543 -48.05 19.77 -6.40
N GLY A 544 -47.22 18.99 -7.10
CA GLY A 544 -45.90 19.40 -7.59
C GLY A 544 -44.76 18.53 -7.07
N CYS A 545 -43.58 18.59 -7.70
CA CYS A 545 -42.39 17.83 -7.28
C CYS A 545 -42.62 16.30 -7.11
N GLY A 546 -43.52 15.71 -7.91
CA GLY A 546 -43.80 14.26 -7.92
C GLY A 546 -44.28 13.67 -6.58
N GLY A 547 -44.78 14.51 -5.66
CA GLY A 547 -45.17 14.11 -4.32
C GLY A 547 -46.57 13.55 -4.20
N THR A 548 -46.88 13.09 -2.99
CA THR A 548 -48.20 12.59 -2.62
C THR A 548 -48.72 13.33 -1.38
N PRO A 549 -50.05 13.59 -1.29
CA PRO A 549 -50.66 14.06 -0.06
C PRO A 549 -50.41 13.06 1.07
N SER A 550 -50.01 13.56 2.23
CA SER A 550 -49.68 12.75 3.40
C SER A 550 -50.48 13.25 4.62
N GLY A 551 -51.32 12.41 5.23
CA GLY A 551 -52.07 12.73 6.45
C GLY A 551 -53.59 12.90 6.29
N ALA A 552 -54.32 12.92 7.42
CA ALA A 552 -55.77 13.06 7.47
C ALA A 552 -56.19 14.52 7.27
N GLY A 553 -57.00 14.80 6.24
CA GLY A 553 -57.54 16.14 5.94
C GLY A 553 -56.79 16.96 4.87
N GLU A 554 -55.99 16.32 4.00
CA GLU A 554 -55.39 16.89 2.77
C GLU A 554 -54.47 18.12 2.92
N ASN A 555 -54.10 18.51 4.14
CA ASN A 555 -53.28 19.69 4.40
C ASN A 555 -51.76 19.43 4.40
N ALA A 556 -51.30 18.18 4.34
CA ALA A 556 -49.87 17.85 4.31
C ALA A 556 -49.49 17.10 3.03
N TYR A 557 -48.27 17.34 2.55
CA TYR A 557 -47.76 16.88 1.27
C TYR A 557 -46.28 16.51 1.40
N THR A 558 -45.90 15.33 0.92
CA THR A 558 -44.49 14.90 0.88
C THR A 558 -44.06 14.77 -0.56
N THR A 559 -43.00 15.48 -0.96
CA THR A 559 -42.46 15.40 -2.32
C THR A 559 -41.89 14.01 -2.62
N GLY A 560 -41.80 13.65 -3.90
CA GLY A 560 -40.92 12.57 -4.32
C GLY A 560 -39.44 12.95 -4.10
N PRO A 561 -38.51 12.03 -4.43
CA PRO A 561 -37.07 12.33 -4.44
C PRO A 561 -36.78 13.54 -5.34
N ILE A 562 -36.12 14.57 -4.80
CA ILE A 562 -35.82 15.80 -5.53
C ILE A 562 -34.55 15.60 -6.38
N THR A 563 -34.68 15.60 -7.70
CA THR A 563 -33.55 15.46 -8.64
C THR A 563 -33.26 16.71 -9.47
N GLU A 564 -34.14 17.71 -9.39
CA GLU A 564 -34.03 19.02 -10.04
C GLU A 564 -34.84 20.07 -9.27
N ALA A 565 -34.67 21.35 -9.61
CA ALA A 565 -35.48 22.41 -9.00
C ALA A 565 -36.95 22.28 -9.42
N CYS A 566 -37.87 22.41 -8.46
CA CYS A 566 -39.29 22.22 -8.70
C CYS A 566 -40.15 23.10 -7.77
N THR A 567 -41.44 23.18 -8.07
CA THR A 567 -42.40 23.99 -7.33
C THR A 567 -43.48 23.11 -6.72
N VAL A 568 -43.83 23.34 -5.45
CA VAL A 568 -45.01 22.76 -4.79
C VAL A 568 -46.07 23.84 -4.69
N THR A 569 -47.29 23.54 -5.16
CA THR A 569 -48.39 24.50 -5.20
C THR A 569 -49.56 24.03 -4.34
N ALA A 570 -50.10 24.93 -3.50
CA ALA A 570 -51.35 24.72 -2.77
C ALA A 570 -52.45 25.63 -3.28
N GLN A 571 -53.64 25.07 -3.50
CA GLN A 571 -54.85 25.78 -3.89
C GLN A 571 -55.91 25.65 -2.80
N PHE A 572 -56.66 26.73 -2.58
CA PHE A 572 -57.69 26.83 -1.56
C PHE A 572 -59.03 27.18 -2.19
N LEU A 573 -60.11 26.63 -1.65
CA LEU A 573 -61.48 26.98 -2.04
C LEU A 573 -62.16 27.69 -0.88
N ALA A 574 -62.91 28.75 -1.17
CA ALA A 574 -63.79 29.37 -0.19
C ALA A 574 -64.93 28.41 0.16
N ASN A 575 -65.21 28.24 1.45
CA ASN A 575 -66.31 27.41 1.92
C ASN A 575 -67.65 27.98 1.45
N SER A 576 -68.64 27.13 1.14
CA SER A 576 -70.00 27.57 0.78
C SER A 576 -70.95 27.38 1.96
N TYR A 577 -71.74 28.40 2.28
CA TYR A 577 -72.72 28.38 3.36
C TYR A 577 -74.14 28.36 2.83
N PRO A 578 -75.02 27.48 3.33
CA PRO A 578 -76.41 27.42 2.89
C PRO A 578 -77.18 28.66 3.36
N VAL A 579 -78.11 29.11 2.52
CA VAL A 579 -79.11 30.12 2.88
C VAL A 579 -80.49 29.47 2.90
N VAL A 580 -81.08 29.36 4.07
CA VAL A 580 -82.41 28.79 4.25
C VAL A 580 -83.45 29.89 4.12
N ALA A 581 -84.31 29.79 3.11
CA ALA A 581 -85.40 30.74 2.87
C ALA A 581 -86.72 30.19 3.41
N SER A 582 -87.50 31.02 4.11
CA SER A 582 -88.87 30.69 4.52
C SER A 582 -89.80 31.89 4.46
N VAL A 583 -91.10 31.64 4.43
CA VAL A 583 -92.16 32.67 4.36
C VAL A 583 -93.21 32.43 5.43
N SER A 584 -93.82 33.51 5.95
CA SER A 584 -94.86 33.42 6.99
C SER A 584 -95.95 34.50 6.81
N PRO A 585 -97.25 34.14 6.70
CA PRO A 585 -97.78 32.79 6.49
C PRO A 585 -97.39 32.26 5.10
N ALA A 586 -97.40 30.92 4.91
CA ALA A 586 -96.96 30.28 3.66
C ALA A 586 -97.76 30.72 2.42
N GLU A 587 -99.04 31.08 2.60
CA GLU A 587 -99.93 31.59 1.55
C GLU A 587 -99.60 33.04 1.14
N GLY A 588 -98.79 33.75 1.93
CA GLY A 588 -98.58 35.19 1.81
C GLY A 588 -97.68 35.63 0.65
N GLY A 589 -96.81 34.77 0.14
CA GLY A 589 -95.89 35.11 -0.95
C GLY A 589 -94.76 34.10 -1.12
N THR A 590 -93.75 34.45 -1.91
CA THR A 590 -92.54 33.65 -2.14
C THR A 590 -91.30 34.41 -1.64
N LEU A 591 -90.25 33.66 -1.26
CA LEU A 591 -88.93 34.20 -0.94
C LEU A 591 -87.89 33.44 -1.75
N LEU A 592 -87.24 34.12 -2.69
CA LEU A 592 -86.19 33.52 -3.52
C LEU A 592 -84.83 33.97 -3.00
N CYS A 593 -84.07 33.02 -2.45
CA CYS A 593 -82.67 33.17 -2.05
C CYS A 593 -81.79 32.24 -2.90
N PRO A 594 -80.48 32.55 -3.09
CA PRO A 594 -79.54 31.54 -3.57
C PRO A 594 -79.46 30.39 -2.57
N ALA A 595 -79.29 29.15 -3.05
CA ALA A 595 -79.22 27.97 -2.18
C ALA A 595 -78.00 28.00 -1.24
N SER A 596 -76.89 28.58 -1.68
CA SER A 596 -75.69 28.80 -0.88
C SER A 596 -74.89 30.01 -1.38
N VAL A 597 -73.97 30.50 -0.54
CA VAL A 597 -73.11 31.67 -0.82
C VAL A 597 -71.69 31.34 -0.37
N SER A 598 -70.68 31.68 -1.17
CA SER A 598 -69.28 31.47 -0.82
C SER A 598 -68.87 32.36 0.37
N HIS A 599 -67.93 31.89 1.18
CA HIS A 599 -67.44 32.61 2.33
C HIS A 599 -66.88 33.99 1.92
N GLY A 600 -67.41 35.06 2.51
CA GLY A 600 -67.03 36.44 2.23
C GLY A 600 -67.83 37.11 1.11
N ASP A 601 -68.56 36.34 0.29
CA ASP A 601 -69.43 36.89 -0.75
C ASP A 601 -70.73 37.45 -0.16
N SER A 602 -71.44 38.20 -1.00
CA SER A 602 -72.75 38.78 -0.67
C SER A 602 -73.85 38.13 -1.49
N ALA A 603 -75.05 38.07 -0.91
CA ALA A 603 -76.22 37.54 -1.57
C ALA A 603 -77.44 38.42 -1.31
N SER A 604 -78.47 38.25 -2.13
CA SER A 604 -79.76 38.88 -1.92
C SER A 604 -80.89 37.88 -2.04
N CYS A 605 -81.90 38.07 -1.19
CA CYS A 605 -83.14 37.33 -1.17
C CYS A 605 -84.29 38.28 -1.54
N THR A 606 -85.14 37.91 -2.49
CA THR A 606 -86.24 38.77 -2.96
C THR A 606 -87.59 38.18 -2.61
N ALA A 607 -88.46 39.00 -2.04
CA ALA A 607 -89.80 38.64 -1.60
C ALA A 607 -90.86 39.14 -2.59
N THR A 608 -91.78 38.26 -2.99
CA THR A 608 -92.92 38.60 -3.84
C THR A 608 -94.21 38.24 -3.13
N ALA A 609 -95.06 39.24 -2.84
CA ALA A 609 -96.34 39.01 -2.19
C ALA A 609 -97.37 38.39 -3.15
N ASN A 610 -98.16 37.44 -2.68
CA ASN A 610 -99.30 36.91 -3.42
C ASN A 610 -100.48 37.90 -3.40
N THR A 611 -101.39 37.79 -4.37
CA THR A 611 -102.58 38.64 -4.46
C THR A 611 -103.37 38.63 -3.14
N GLY A 612 -103.68 39.81 -2.61
CA GLY A 612 -104.36 39.98 -1.32
C GLY A 612 -103.44 40.07 -0.11
N TYR A 613 -102.11 39.93 -0.30
CA TYR A 613 -101.10 40.11 0.74
C TYR A 613 -100.12 41.24 0.38
N ARG A 614 -99.48 41.82 1.40
CA ARG A 614 -98.34 42.74 1.26
C ARG A 614 -97.18 42.25 2.13
N LEU A 615 -95.95 42.51 1.70
CA LEU A 615 -94.77 42.26 2.50
C LEU A 615 -94.76 43.21 3.71
N VAL A 616 -94.47 42.67 4.90
CA VAL A 616 -94.37 43.41 6.16
C VAL A 616 -92.92 43.63 6.55
N GLY A 617 -92.04 42.66 6.26
CA GLY A 617 -90.61 42.78 6.51
C GLY A 617 -89.89 41.45 6.43
N PHE A 618 -88.58 41.50 6.68
CA PHE A 618 -87.71 40.33 6.73
C PHE A 618 -87.06 40.14 8.10
N THR A 619 -86.70 38.91 8.45
CA THR A 619 -85.76 38.60 9.53
C THR A 619 -84.54 37.83 9.00
N GLY A 620 -83.38 37.98 9.65
CA GLY A 620 -82.14 37.32 9.24
C GLY A 620 -81.34 38.03 8.13
N CYS A 621 -81.64 39.30 7.86
CA CYS A 621 -80.98 40.15 6.86
C CYS A 621 -79.92 41.06 7.49
N ASP A 622 -78.90 41.43 6.72
CA ASP A 622 -77.93 42.46 7.11
C ASP A 622 -78.41 43.85 6.69
N ALA A 623 -79.14 43.95 5.57
CA ALA A 623 -79.90 45.14 5.19
C ALA A 623 -81.16 44.78 4.38
N VAL A 624 -82.13 45.70 4.33
CA VAL A 624 -83.41 45.52 3.62
C VAL A 624 -83.69 46.76 2.77
N ASN A 625 -84.07 46.55 1.51
CA ASN A 625 -84.57 47.60 0.62
C ASN A 625 -85.86 47.14 -0.06
N GLU A 626 -86.99 47.73 0.32
CA GLU A 626 -88.32 47.38 -0.14
C GLU A 626 -88.59 45.86 -0.11
N HIS A 627 -88.45 45.20 -1.25
CA HIS A 627 -88.75 43.78 -1.48
C HIS A 627 -87.50 42.89 -1.46
N THR A 628 -86.33 43.42 -1.11
CA THR A 628 -85.06 42.69 -1.15
C THR A 628 -84.35 42.74 0.21
N CYS A 629 -83.86 41.58 0.64
CA CYS A 629 -83.03 41.36 1.80
C CYS A 629 -81.60 41.04 1.35
N THR A 630 -80.60 41.78 1.83
CA THR A 630 -79.19 41.54 1.51
C THR A 630 -78.45 40.87 2.66
N LEU A 631 -77.57 39.95 2.33
CA LEU A 631 -76.64 39.24 3.19
C LEU A 631 -75.21 39.64 2.77
N SER A 632 -74.46 40.33 3.62
CA SER A 632 -73.14 40.85 3.25
C SER A 632 -72.27 41.21 4.47
N PRO A 633 -71.10 40.57 4.67
CA PRO A 633 -70.61 39.36 4.02
C PRO A 633 -71.18 38.08 4.66
N VAL A 634 -71.33 37.01 3.88
CA VAL A 634 -71.71 35.70 4.42
C VAL A 634 -70.48 34.95 4.94
N THR A 635 -70.35 34.83 6.25
CA THR A 635 -69.24 34.10 6.91
C THR A 635 -69.69 32.81 7.61
N GLY A 636 -70.96 32.44 7.46
CA GLY A 636 -71.59 31.27 8.07
C GLY A 636 -73.00 31.01 7.50
N PRO A 637 -73.65 29.88 7.84
CA PRO A 637 -75.02 29.57 7.39
C PRO A 637 -76.00 30.69 7.74
N ARG A 638 -76.89 31.04 6.81
CA ARG A 638 -77.91 32.11 7.00
C ARG A 638 -79.32 31.54 6.91
N SER A 639 -80.25 32.13 7.64
CA SER A 639 -81.68 31.85 7.52
C SER A 639 -82.43 33.16 7.37
N VAL A 640 -83.27 33.27 6.34
CA VAL A 640 -84.05 34.48 6.01
C VAL A 640 -85.53 34.13 5.99
N VAL A 641 -86.34 34.95 6.67
CA VAL A 641 -87.80 34.80 6.69
C VAL A 641 -88.46 36.07 6.15
N ALA A 642 -89.30 35.95 5.13
CA ALA A 642 -90.16 37.04 4.67
C ALA A 642 -91.56 36.92 5.28
N THR A 643 -92.04 38.00 5.90
CA THR A 643 -93.32 38.03 6.63
C THR A 643 -94.35 38.86 5.87
N TYR A 644 -95.57 38.35 5.71
CA TYR A 644 -96.63 38.95 4.90
C TYR A 644 -97.92 39.19 5.71
N ALA A 645 -98.74 40.15 5.30
CA ALA A 645 -100.05 40.45 5.92
C ALA A 645 -101.13 40.73 4.86
N VAL A 646 -102.38 40.40 5.17
CA VAL A 646 -103.55 40.58 4.28
C VAL A 646 -103.84 42.07 4.03
N VAL A 647 -104.31 42.42 2.83
CA VAL A 647 -104.74 43.76 2.40
C VAL A 647 -106.28 43.86 2.48
N ALA A 648 -106.83 44.83 3.22
CA ALA A 648 -108.28 44.98 3.45
C ALA A 648 -108.99 45.85 2.38
N PRO A 649 -110.29 45.61 2.04
CA PRO A 649 -111.05 46.37 1.02
C PRO A 649 -111.63 47.72 1.52
N THR A 650 -111.73 48.73 0.64
CA THR A 650 -112.14 50.14 0.95
C THR A 650 -113.64 50.47 0.69
N PRO A 651 -114.32 51.37 1.45
CA PRO A 651 -115.76 51.72 1.29
C PRO A 651 -116.07 52.96 0.39
N VAL A 652 -117.30 53.08 -0.16
CA VAL A 652 -117.77 54.09 -1.16
C VAL A 652 -118.78 55.15 -0.58
N PRO A 653 -118.83 56.45 -1.00
CA PRO A 653 -119.71 57.52 -0.48
C PRO A 653 -120.94 57.94 -1.36
N VAL A 654 -121.92 58.71 -0.79
CA VAL A 654 -123.27 59.12 -1.34
C VAL A 654 -123.35 60.65 -1.70
N PRO A 655 -124.11 61.14 -2.73
CA PRO A 655 -124.17 62.58 -3.11
C PRO A 655 -125.45 63.37 -2.69
N ALA A 656 -125.35 64.72 -2.64
CA ALA A 656 -126.38 65.70 -2.22
C ALA A 656 -126.78 66.73 -3.33
N LEU A 657 -128.00 67.33 -3.23
CA LEU A 657 -128.65 68.29 -4.16
C LEU A 657 -128.25 69.77 -3.93
N GLY A 658 -128.29 70.62 -4.98
CA GLY A 658 -128.04 72.08 -4.92
C GLY A 658 -129.13 72.95 -5.61
N PRO A 659 -129.22 74.27 -5.32
CA PRO A 659 -130.45 75.06 -5.49
C PRO A 659 -130.34 76.15 -6.57
N TRP A 660 -131.08 76.03 -7.67
CA TRP A 660 -131.46 77.13 -8.57
C TRP A 660 -132.78 76.81 -9.28
N ALA A 661 -133.54 77.85 -9.61
CA ALA A 661 -134.70 77.86 -10.51
C ALA A 661 -136.09 77.56 -9.91
N LEU A 662 -136.46 78.41 -8.95
CA LEU A 662 -137.84 78.91 -8.84
C LEU A 662 -138.06 79.96 -9.97
N ALA A 663 -139.16 79.84 -10.72
CA ALA A 663 -139.76 80.84 -11.64
C ALA A 663 -139.32 80.93 -13.13
N MET A 664 -139.83 80.03 -13.97
CA MET A 664 -140.50 80.35 -15.25
C MET A 664 -141.72 79.40 -15.41
N LEU A 665 -142.94 79.87 -15.10
CA LEU A 665 -144.02 80.27 -16.02
C LEU A 665 -144.64 79.08 -16.82
N THR A 666 -145.67 78.35 -16.33
CA THR A 666 -147.15 78.55 -16.46
C THR A 666 -147.64 78.81 -17.91
N VAL A 667 -148.59 78.09 -18.54
CA VAL A 667 -150.03 77.88 -18.19
C VAL A 667 -150.69 76.75 -19.04
N LEU A 668 -151.52 75.91 -18.40
CA LEU A 668 -152.84 75.36 -18.87
C LEU A 668 -153.50 74.66 -17.64
N ALA A 669 -154.32 75.37 -16.85
CA ALA A 669 -155.81 75.31 -16.77
C ALA A 669 -156.39 73.89 -16.56
N GLY A 670 -157.29 73.57 -15.62
CA GLY A 670 -158.11 74.31 -14.65
C GLY A 670 -159.15 73.36 -14.00
N ALA A 671 -159.91 73.88 -13.03
CA ALA A 671 -161.04 73.29 -12.24
C ALA A 671 -160.65 72.40 -11.04
N VAL A 672 -160.56 72.88 -9.78
CA VAL A 672 -161.60 73.40 -8.83
C VAL A 672 -162.65 72.35 -8.43
N GLY A 673 -162.77 72.10 -7.12
CA GLY A 673 -164.09 71.84 -6.52
C GLY A 673 -164.25 70.79 -5.42
N LEU A 674 -163.70 71.06 -4.24
CA LEU A 674 -164.35 70.94 -2.90
C LEU A 674 -165.24 69.73 -2.49
N ARG A 675 -164.96 69.29 -1.24
CA ARG A 675 -165.91 68.90 -0.16
C ARG A 675 -166.61 67.54 -0.30
N ARG A 676 -167.00 66.82 0.76
CA ARG A 676 -166.97 66.99 2.23
C ARG A 676 -167.28 65.60 2.83
N ALA A 677 -166.58 65.27 3.92
CA ALA A 677 -167.10 64.83 5.22
C ALA A 677 -168.06 63.63 5.39
N ARG A 678 -167.85 63.00 6.57
CA ARG A 678 -168.78 62.23 7.43
C ARG A 678 -169.00 60.78 7.00
N ARG A 679 -169.12 59.79 7.90
CA ARG A 679 -168.95 59.64 9.36
C ARG A 679 -169.29 58.17 9.64
N LYS A 680 -168.68 57.60 10.69
CA LYS A 680 -169.18 56.52 11.58
C LYS A 680 -169.40 55.12 10.98
N GLY A 681 -168.95 54.13 11.77
CA GLY A 681 -169.26 52.71 11.60
C GLY A 681 -167.99 51.92 11.62
#